data_AF-A0A7V4L875-F1
#
_entry.id   AF-A0A7V4L875-F1
#
_cell.length_a   1.000
_cell.length_b   1.000
_cell.length_c   1.000
_cell.angle_alpha   90.00
_cell.angle_beta   90.00
_cell.angle_gamma   90.00
#
_symmetry.space_group_name_H-M   'P 1'
#
loop_
_entity.id
_entity.type
_entity.pdbx_description
1 polymer ?
#
loop_
_entity_poly.entity_id
_entity_poly.type
_entity_poly.pdbx_seq_one_letter_code
_entity_poly.pdbx_strand_id
1 'polypeptide(L)'
;MSYAALVEHHRFLYRLRHIEAIASWDEMAMMPDRAGEARAEALAALRGQIHKLATRSELSDWFAAAAEEKARLQPWQQANLREMEREWIRETALPRDLVEAMSVAELRSVQAWRDLRRQNDFGRFLPFLTEVVRLKREAAQAWGEKLSIDPYDALLDGFEPGLRDESMAPLFARLREFLPRFIQEVCERQARESVTTLVGPFPVERQRWLAAEIMRHVGFDFRRGRLDTSHHPCCGGVPEDVRVTLRYREDDVVSTMTSALHETGHALYLQNLPRAWLDQPVGSPRGIGIHESQSLLMEMHVCRSEAFLTFVAPLMAEAFPLLAERMPNTFRPQELARQLTRVRPGPIRVDADEVTYLCHVQLRCEIEKKLIDGSLLPRDLPEAWDQGMREWLGFSTRGNDRDGCMQDVHWPVGLFGYFPCYTLGALAAAQLFAAVERVLPHVRERIRDGQFGDLAAWLRENIWSQGSLWESRDLIERATGLPLGTDALERHLQRRYLDVQDMATTNVLSRGLDDGGAPCRLRPRVVVQASPDLLVFTDKDVALNVDIELGDGTGLDLVVGGVACAQINREIPSATDVVEVLKAAALLDEGLPLKEVRRRQSLFQLRQLLDFVSTEIPYYQAQPVFTSLSLLSLEDLRLLPIMKKADVRKHFLKLVPRDLDVSAALAERKMGLLATSGSTDERLQSLVGREVGTTPEA
;
A
#
# COMPACT_ATOMS: atom_id res chain seq x y z
N MET A 1 -17.81 33.18 20.56
CA MET A 1 -18.56 31.92 20.42
C MET A 1 -17.66 30.81 20.93
N SER A 2 -18.15 30.04 21.88
CA SER A 2 -17.34 29.05 22.62
C SER A 2 -16.93 27.88 21.74
N TYR A 3 -17.73 27.52 20.73
CA TYR A 3 -17.32 26.53 19.72
C TYR A 3 -16.05 26.95 18.95
N ALA A 4 -15.94 28.24 18.58
CA ALA A 4 -14.75 28.74 17.88
C ALA A 4 -13.48 28.63 18.74
N ALA A 5 -13.59 28.83 20.06
CA ALA A 5 -12.48 28.65 20.98
C ALA A 5 -12.04 27.18 21.08
N LEU A 6 -13.00 26.24 21.11
CA LEU A 6 -12.71 24.80 21.07
C LEU A 6 -12.02 24.39 19.77
N VAL A 7 -12.43 24.94 18.63
CA VAL A 7 -11.80 24.70 17.32
C VAL A 7 -10.35 25.16 17.30
N GLU A 8 -10.05 26.37 17.77
CA GLU A 8 -8.67 26.87 17.85
C GLU A 8 -7.82 26.03 18.81
N HIS A 9 -8.41 25.59 19.93
CA HIS A 9 -7.73 24.75 20.91
C HIS A 9 -7.35 23.38 20.33
N HIS A 10 -8.29 22.70 19.68
CA HIS A 10 -8.03 21.40 19.06
C HIS A 10 -7.06 21.50 17.88
N ARG A 11 -7.11 22.59 17.11
CA ARG A 11 -6.10 22.86 16.08
C ARG A 11 -4.69 22.94 16.66
N PHE A 12 -4.54 23.56 17.83
CA PHE A 12 -3.26 23.60 18.51
C PHE A 12 -2.83 22.21 19.01
N LEU A 13 -3.73 21.43 19.62
CA LEU A 13 -3.46 20.05 20.02
C LEU A 13 -3.04 19.18 18.84
N TYR A 14 -3.72 19.30 17.69
CA TYR A 14 -3.39 18.59 16.47
C TYR A 14 -1.96 18.86 16.02
N ARG A 15 -1.48 20.12 16.06
CA ARG A 15 -0.09 20.46 15.68
C ARG A 15 0.94 19.79 16.59
N LEU A 16 0.64 19.64 17.88
CA LEU A 16 1.52 18.92 18.81
C LEU A 16 1.50 17.41 18.56
N ARG A 17 0.30 16.83 18.39
CA ARG A 17 0.11 15.41 18.02
C ARG A 17 0.75 15.07 16.68
N HIS A 18 0.79 16.02 15.74
CA HIS A 18 1.52 15.86 14.48
C HIS A 18 3.02 15.63 14.72
N ILE A 19 3.65 16.44 15.58
CA ILE A 19 5.09 16.26 15.89
C ILE A 19 5.31 14.93 16.61
N GLU A 20 4.42 14.60 17.55
CA GLU A 20 4.44 13.32 18.27
C GLU A 20 4.38 12.13 17.31
N ALA A 21 3.49 12.16 16.31
CA ALA A 21 3.33 11.10 15.33
C ALA A 21 4.60 10.88 14.49
N ILE A 22 5.26 11.95 14.05
CA ILE A 22 6.51 11.85 13.27
C ILE A 22 7.67 11.33 14.15
N ALA A 23 7.78 11.79 15.40
CA ALA A 23 8.80 11.33 16.32
C ALA A 23 8.61 9.84 16.71
N SER A 24 7.35 9.41 16.86
CA SER A 24 6.99 8.01 17.12
C SER A 24 7.31 7.13 15.89
N TRP A 25 7.01 7.62 14.68
CA TRP A 25 7.38 6.91 13.46
C TRP A 25 8.90 6.76 13.31
N ASP A 26 9.68 7.81 13.60
CA ASP A 26 11.14 7.76 13.53
C ASP A 26 11.72 6.70 14.48
N GLU A 27 11.14 6.56 15.69
CA GLU A 27 11.51 5.52 16.66
C GLU A 27 11.36 4.11 16.07
N MET A 28 10.34 3.89 15.24
CA MET A 28 10.03 2.58 14.66
C MET A 28 10.86 2.23 13.42
N ALA A 29 11.35 3.23 12.67
CA ALA A 29 11.91 3.03 11.35
C ALA A 29 13.38 3.48 11.18
N MET A 30 13.77 4.61 11.78
CA MET A 30 15.02 5.30 11.42
C MET A 30 15.96 5.56 12.62
N MET A 31 15.43 5.52 13.85
CA MET A 31 16.16 5.89 15.06
C MET A 31 17.35 4.94 15.33
N PRO A 32 18.55 5.46 15.67
CA PRO A 32 19.68 4.63 16.08
C PRO A 32 19.41 3.86 17.39
N ASP A 33 19.95 2.63 17.49
CA ASP A 33 19.72 1.71 18.62
C ASP A 33 19.95 2.30 20.02
N ARG A 34 20.89 3.25 20.17
CA ARG A 34 21.25 3.86 21.47
C ARG A 34 20.49 5.16 21.79
N ALA A 35 19.61 5.62 20.92
CA ALA A 35 18.85 6.86 21.11
C ALA A 35 17.51 6.66 21.84
N GLY A 36 17.14 5.41 22.17
CA GLY A 36 15.82 5.07 22.71
C GLY A 36 15.46 5.79 24.02
N GLU A 37 16.40 5.92 24.97
CA GLU A 37 16.14 6.60 26.25
C GLU A 37 15.79 8.08 26.05
N ALA A 38 16.63 8.82 25.32
CA ALA A 38 16.40 10.23 25.01
C ALA A 38 15.11 10.45 24.19
N ARG A 39 14.79 9.54 23.25
CA ARG A 39 13.52 9.59 22.50
C ARG A 39 12.31 9.39 23.42
N ALA A 40 12.37 8.40 24.30
CA ALA A 40 11.30 8.11 25.24
C ALA A 40 11.03 9.30 26.19
N GLU A 41 12.09 9.92 26.73
CA GLU A 41 11.97 11.12 27.57
C GLU A 41 11.34 12.30 26.83
N ALA A 42 11.78 12.57 25.59
CA ALA A 42 11.24 13.65 24.77
C ALA A 42 9.75 13.45 24.43
N LEU A 43 9.37 12.23 24.03
CA LEU A 43 7.98 11.87 23.76
C LEU A 43 7.11 11.94 25.02
N ALA A 44 7.63 11.48 26.17
CA ALA A 44 6.93 11.57 27.45
C ALA A 44 6.67 13.03 27.86
N ALA A 45 7.67 13.92 27.72
CA ALA A 45 7.51 15.34 28.00
C ALA A 45 6.46 15.99 27.08
N LEU A 46 6.48 15.68 25.77
CA LEU A 46 5.50 16.20 24.81
C LEU A 46 4.08 15.70 25.13
N ARG A 47 3.90 14.40 25.36
CA ARG A 47 2.62 13.80 25.75
C ARG A 47 2.08 14.42 27.04
N GLY A 48 2.93 14.68 28.03
CA GLY A 48 2.55 15.38 29.25
C GLY A 48 2.00 16.79 29.01
N GLN A 49 2.59 17.55 28.07
CA GLN A 49 2.05 18.85 27.67
C GLN A 49 0.73 18.73 26.91
N ILE A 50 0.62 17.78 25.97
CA ILE A 50 -0.62 17.51 25.22
C ILE A 50 -1.75 17.17 26.20
N HIS A 51 -1.51 16.25 27.13
CA HIS A 51 -2.51 15.83 28.12
C HIS A 51 -2.93 16.99 29.04
N LYS A 52 -1.97 17.79 29.54
CA LYS A 52 -2.27 19.00 30.33
C LYS A 52 -3.16 19.99 29.57
N LEU A 53 -2.95 20.14 28.26
CA LEU A 53 -3.76 21.00 27.41
C LEU A 53 -5.15 20.40 27.17
N ALA A 54 -5.23 19.10 26.90
CA ALA A 54 -6.48 18.37 26.66
C ALA A 54 -7.38 18.25 27.90
N THR A 55 -6.83 18.46 29.10
CA THR A 55 -7.54 18.35 30.39
C THR A 55 -7.66 19.67 31.15
N ARG A 56 -7.45 20.80 30.46
CA ARG A 56 -7.59 22.14 31.07
C ARG A 56 -8.95 22.34 31.72
N SER A 57 -8.96 22.94 32.91
CA SER A 57 -10.19 23.18 33.67
C SER A 57 -11.18 24.07 32.93
N GLU A 58 -10.70 25.03 32.13
CA GLU A 58 -11.56 25.95 31.38
C GLU A 58 -12.34 25.25 30.25
N LEU A 59 -11.92 24.05 29.81
CA LEU A 59 -12.61 23.31 28.77
C LEU A 59 -14.04 22.93 29.17
N SER A 60 -14.27 22.65 30.47
CA SER A 60 -15.61 22.34 30.97
C SER A 60 -16.60 23.46 30.68
N ASP A 61 -16.21 24.71 30.94
CA ASP A 61 -17.05 25.89 30.68
C ASP A 61 -17.24 26.12 29.17
N TRP A 62 -16.20 25.85 28.37
CA TRP A 62 -16.28 26.00 26.92
C TRP A 62 -17.20 24.97 26.28
N PHE A 63 -17.16 23.71 26.72
CA PHE A 63 -18.07 22.66 26.27
C PHE A 63 -19.51 22.95 26.68
N ALA A 64 -19.75 23.37 27.93
CA ALA A 64 -21.08 23.77 28.39
C ALA A 64 -21.68 24.90 27.55
N ALA A 65 -20.90 25.96 27.28
CA ALA A 65 -21.35 27.06 26.44
C ALA A 65 -21.50 26.66 24.96
N ALA A 66 -20.64 25.80 24.42
CA ALA A 66 -20.75 25.30 23.05
C ALA A 66 -21.98 24.40 22.86
N ALA A 67 -22.42 23.70 23.90
CA ALA A 67 -23.66 22.91 23.87
C ALA A 67 -24.90 23.81 23.64
N GLU A 68 -24.92 25.03 24.19
CA GLU A 68 -25.98 26.01 23.93
C GLU A 68 -25.96 26.54 22.48
N GLU A 69 -24.77 26.57 21.85
CA GLU A 69 -24.59 26.99 20.45
C GLU A 69 -24.98 25.89 19.45
N LYS A 70 -25.09 24.62 19.88
CA LYS A 70 -25.23 23.42 19.03
C LYS A 70 -26.32 23.52 17.97
N ALA A 71 -27.49 24.07 18.30
CA ALA A 71 -28.61 24.20 17.37
C ALA A 71 -28.34 25.16 16.20
N ARG A 72 -27.35 26.04 16.31
CA ARG A 72 -26.93 26.99 15.26
C ARG A 72 -25.73 26.49 14.45
N LEU A 73 -25.10 25.41 14.88
CA LEU A 73 -23.93 24.82 14.21
C LEU A 73 -24.37 24.03 12.97
N GLN A 74 -23.53 24.04 11.94
CA GLN A 74 -23.69 23.20 10.75
C GLN A 74 -23.43 21.72 11.06
N PRO A 75 -23.90 20.76 10.24
CA PRO A 75 -23.79 19.33 10.55
C PRO A 75 -22.38 18.85 10.91
N TRP A 76 -21.36 19.24 10.13
CA TRP A 76 -19.96 18.91 10.44
C TRP A 76 -19.46 19.54 11.75
N GLN A 77 -19.93 20.74 12.08
CA GLN A 77 -19.56 21.40 13.32
C GLN A 77 -20.18 20.70 14.54
N GLN A 78 -21.42 20.22 14.41
CA GLN A 78 -22.09 19.43 15.44
C GLN A 78 -21.38 18.09 15.67
N ALA A 79 -21.00 17.40 14.59
CA ALA A 79 -20.21 16.17 14.69
C ALA A 79 -18.83 16.43 15.31
N ASN A 80 -18.17 17.53 14.93
CA ASN A 80 -16.91 17.91 15.54
C ASN A 80 -17.02 18.20 17.03
N LEU A 81 -18.07 18.91 17.46
CA LEU A 81 -18.31 19.15 18.88
C LEU A 81 -18.51 17.83 19.65
N ARG A 82 -19.25 16.87 19.07
CA ARG A 82 -19.43 15.53 19.65
C ARG A 82 -18.10 14.80 19.81
N GLU A 83 -17.23 14.80 18.79
CA GLU A 83 -15.94 14.11 18.87
C GLU A 83 -14.96 14.81 19.83
N MET A 84 -14.94 16.14 19.87
CA MET A 84 -14.18 16.91 20.87
C MET A 84 -14.61 16.56 22.30
N GLU A 85 -15.92 16.51 22.55
CA GLU A 85 -16.48 16.19 23.85
C GLU A 85 -16.15 14.74 24.25
N ARG A 86 -16.24 13.80 23.30
CA ARG A 86 -15.84 12.40 23.50
C ARG A 86 -14.37 12.29 23.92
N GLU A 87 -13.45 12.91 23.19
CA GLU A 87 -12.03 12.92 23.54
C GLU A 87 -11.81 13.52 24.94
N TRP A 88 -12.42 14.68 25.22
CA TRP A 88 -12.28 15.36 26.51
C TRP A 88 -12.81 14.55 27.70
N ILE A 89 -14.00 13.94 27.57
CA ILE A 89 -14.57 13.10 28.63
C ILE A 89 -13.63 11.93 28.93
N ARG A 90 -13.07 11.28 27.91
CA ARG A 90 -12.15 10.15 28.10
C ARG A 90 -10.83 10.56 28.74
N GLU A 91 -10.24 11.68 28.30
CA GLU A 91 -8.98 12.22 28.84
C GLU A 91 -9.11 12.66 30.31
N THR A 92 -10.31 13.07 30.74
CA THR A 92 -10.58 13.53 32.11
C THR A 92 -11.17 12.46 33.03
N ALA A 93 -11.43 11.26 32.52
CA ALA A 93 -12.09 10.21 33.28
C ALA A 93 -11.18 9.54 34.33
N LEU A 94 -9.88 9.44 34.04
CA LEU A 94 -8.95 8.71 34.90
C LEU A 94 -8.20 9.64 35.86
N PRO A 95 -8.04 9.25 37.14
CA PRO A 95 -7.13 9.93 38.04
C PRO A 95 -5.68 9.84 37.54
N ARG A 96 -4.92 10.91 37.76
CA ARG A 96 -3.50 10.99 37.36
C ARG A 96 -2.67 9.81 37.87
N ASP A 97 -2.82 9.43 39.14
CA ASP A 97 -2.05 8.34 39.74
C ASP A 97 -2.33 6.99 39.06
N LEU A 98 -3.56 6.77 38.58
CA LEU A 98 -3.92 5.56 37.83
C LEU A 98 -3.27 5.55 36.44
N VAL A 99 -3.29 6.68 35.74
CA VAL A 99 -2.61 6.82 34.43
C VAL A 99 -1.10 6.55 34.56
N GLU A 100 -0.47 7.08 35.60
CA GLU A 100 0.96 6.85 35.88
C GLU A 100 1.24 5.38 36.22
N ALA A 101 0.43 4.77 37.08
CA ALA A 101 0.57 3.36 37.44
C ALA A 101 0.42 2.43 36.22
N MET A 102 -0.59 2.67 35.37
CA MET A 102 -0.79 1.94 34.12
C MET A 102 0.42 2.03 33.20
N SER A 103 0.91 3.26 32.97
CA SER A 103 2.06 3.50 32.08
C SER A 103 3.30 2.73 32.55
N VAL A 104 3.58 2.71 33.85
CA VAL A 104 4.70 1.96 34.44
C VAL A 104 4.50 0.45 34.30
N ALA A 105 3.29 -0.05 34.59
CA ALA A 105 2.98 -1.48 34.52
C ALA A 105 3.08 -2.02 33.09
N GLU A 106 2.50 -1.32 32.12
CA GLU A 106 2.53 -1.69 30.69
C GLU A 106 3.97 -1.71 30.14
N LEU A 107 4.79 -0.71 30.48
CA LEU A 107 6.19 -0.67 30.05
C LEU A 107 7.00 -1.84 30.61
N ARG A 108 6.88 -2.11 31.92
CA ARG A 108 7.56 -3.23 32.57
C ARG A 108 7.09 -4.57 31.98
N SER A 109 5.79 -4.68 31.73
CA SER A 109 5.18 -5.87 31.16
C SER A 109 5.67 -6.17 29.75
N VAL A 110 5.68 -5.18 28.84
CA VAL A 110 6.17 -5.39 27.46
C VAL A 110 7.66 -5.70 27.41
N GLN A 111 8.47 -5.07 28.27
CA GLN A 111 9.90 -5.38 28.38
C GLN A 111 10.12 -6.83 28.84
N ALA A 112 9.44 -7.26 29.91
CA ALA A 112 9.51 -8.62 30.39
C ALA A 112 8.99 -9.62 29.34
N TRP A 113 7.88 -9.30 28.67
CA TRP A 113 7.26 -10.15 27.64
C TRP A 113 8.23 -10.46 26.49
N ARG A 114 9.00 -9.48 25.99
CA ARG A 114 9.94 -9.67 24.87
C ARG A 114 10.94 -10.80 25.12
N ASP A 115 11.43 -10.92 26.36
CA ASP A 115 12.41 -11.93 26.74
C ASP A 115 11.77 -13.23 27.20
N LEU A 116 10.73 -13.14 28.04
CA LEU A 116 10.08 -14.32 28.64
C LEU A 116 9.25 -15.10 27.63
N ARG A 117 8.68 -14.43 26.61
CA ARG A 117 8.04 -15.11 25.48
C ARG A 117 9.03 -16.03 24.78
N ARG A 118 10.22 -15.53 24.43
CA ARG A 118 11.26 -16.34 23.75
C ARG A 118 11.67 -17.56 24.57
N GLN A 119 11.63 -17.43 25.89
CA GLN A 119 11.96 -18.49 26.85
C GLN A 119 10.79 -19.43 27.16
N ASN A 120 9.59 -19.17 26.63
CA ASN A 120 8.38 -19.92 26.96
C ASN A 120 8.08 -19.94 28.48
N ASP A 121 8.31 -18.82 29.16
CA ASP A 121 8.26 -18.71 30.62
C ASP A 121 7.07 -17.85 31.09
N PHE A 122 5.86 -18.42 30.97
CA PHE A 122 4.64 -17.75 31.42
C PHE A 122 4.64 -17.55 32.94
N GLY A 123 5.22 -18.48 33.72
CA GLY A 123 5.27 -18.40 35.18
C GLY A 123 5.96 -17.14 35.68
N ARG A 124 7.09 -16.76 35.08
CA ARG A 124 7.77 -15.49 35.40
C ARG A 124 7.11 -14.26 34.78
N PHE A 125 6.34 -14.43 33.70
CA PHE A 125 5.60 -13.33 33.07
C PHE A 125 4.32 -12.97 33.84
N LEU A 126 3.71 -13.96 34.50
CA LEU A 126 2.44 -13.85 35.20
C LEU A 126 2.32 -12.63 36.13
N PRO A 127 3.29 -12.28 36.99
CA PRO A 127 3.17 -11.12 37.87
C PRO A 127 2.99 -9.80 37.10
N PHE A 128 3.66 -9.66 35.95
CA PHE A 128 3.56 -8.45 35.12
C PHE A 128 2.19 -8.34 34.46
N LEU A 129 1.72 -9.43 33.85
CA LEU A 129 0.38 -9.48 33.25
C LEU A 129 -0.71 -9.25 34.30
N THR A 130 -0.56 -9.83 35.49
CA THR A 130 -1.52 -9.68 36.60
C THR A 130 -1.68 -8.21 36.99
N GLU A 131 -0.59 -7.47 37.08
CA GLU A 131 -0.63 -6.04 37.42
C GLU A 131 -1.28 -5.21 36.30
N VAL A 132 -0.98 -5.50 35.04
CA VAL A 132 -1.65 -4.83 33.90
C VAL A 132 -3.15 -5.10 33.91
N VAL A 133 -3.58 -6.35 34.10
CA VAL A 133 -5.01 -6.71 34.18
C VAL A 133 -5.69 -5.99 35.35
N ARG A 134 -5.07 -5.96 36.53
CA ARG A 134 -5.62 -5.24 37.71
C ARG A 134 -5.86 -3.77 37.40
N LEU A 135 -4.85 -3.07 36.89
CA LEU A 135 -4.94 -1.65 36.57
C LEU A 135 -5.93 -1.36 35.43
N LYS A 136 -6.03 -2.26 34.44
CA LYS A 136 -7.01 -2.12 33.36
C LYS A 136 -8.44 -2.31 33.84
N ARG A 137 -8.69 -3.17 34.83
CA ARG A 137 -10.01 -3.27 35.47
C ARG A 137 -10.38 -1.97 36.19
N GLU A 138 -9.44 -1.37 36.91
CA GLU A 138 -9.66 -0.07 37.58
C GLU A 138 -9.94 1.05 36.57
N ALA A 139 -9.21 1.10 35.46
CA ALA A 139 -9.45 2.06 34.39
C ALA A 139 -10.79 1.83 33.70
N ALA A 140 -11.13 0.57 33.38
CA ALA A 140 -12.41 0.18 32.81
C ALA A 140 -13.58 0.62 33.71
N GLN A 141 -13.47 0.43 35.02
CA GLN A 141 -14.47 0.87 35.98
C GLN A 141 -14.60 2.40 35.99
N ALA A 142 -13.49 3.13 36.08
CA ALA A 142 -13.52 4.59 36.09
C ALA A 142 -14.10 5.19 34.80
N TRP A 143 -13.73 4.63 33.63
CA TRP A 143 -14.34 5.03 32.36
C TRP A 143 -15.82 4.65 32.29
N GLY A 144 -16.20 3.45 32.73
CA GLY A 144 -17.58 2.98 32.76
C GLY A 144 -18.48 3.86 33.62
N GLU A 145 -18.02 4.26 34.80
CA GLU A 145 -18.72 5.21 35.68
C GLU A 145 -18.88 6.57 35.02
N LYS A 146 -17.81 7.10 34.42
CA LYS A 146 -17.83 8.42 33.76
C LYS A 146 -18.78 8.45 32.55
N LEU A 147 -18.82 7.36 31.79
CA LEU A 147 -19.62 7.23 30.56
C LEU A 147 -21.01 6.62 30.81
N SER A 148 -21.29 6.15 32.03
CA SER A 148 -22.51 5.43 32.39
C SER A 148 -22.76 4.18 31.53
N ILE A 149 -21.73 3.36 31.33
CA ILE A 149 -21.76 2.11 30.55
C ILE A 149 -21.00 1.00 31.29
N ASP A 150 -21.13 -0.24 30.82
CA ASP A 150 -20.39 -1.38 31.36
C ASP A 150 -18.86 -1.16 31.28
N PRO A 151 -18.06 -1.61 32.27
CA PRO A 151 -16.62 -1.45 32.24
C PRO A 151 -15.95 -2.01 30.97
N TYR A 152 -16.40 -3.17 30.47
CA TYR A 152 -15.85 -3.74 29.25
C TYR A 152 -16.25 -2.92 28.02
N ASP A 153 -17.50 -2.44 27.98
CA ASP A 153 -17.96 -1.51 26.93
C ASP A 153 -17.13 -0.22 26.89
N ALA A 154 -16.67 0.27 28.04
CA ALA A 154 -15.82 1.46 28.11
C ALA A 154 -14.42 1.26 27.49
N LEU A 155 -13.92 0.02 27.52
CA LEU A 155 -12.70 -0.39 26.83
C LEU A 155 -12.94 -0.51 25.31
N LEU A 156 -14.02 -1.17 24.89
CA LEU A 156 -14.42 -1.28 23.48
C LEU A 156 -14.57 0.10 22.83
N ASP A 157 -15.31 0.99 23.48
CA ASP A 157 -15.55 2.38 23.06
C ASP A 157 -14.27 3.20 22.87
N GLY A 158 -13.19 2.81 23.55
CA GLY A 158 -11.88 3.45 23.43
C GLY A 158 -11.21 3.21 22.07
N PHE A 159 -11.52 2.09 21.42
CA PHE A 159 -10.95 1.73 20.12
C PHE A 159 -11.95 1.89 18.97
N GLU A 160 -13.20 1.54 19.20
CA GLU A 160 -14.29 1.72 18.25
C GLU A 160 -15.41 2.53 18.91
N PRO A 161 -15.48 3.85 18.67
CA PRO A 161 -16.44 4.72 19.35
C PRO A 161 -17.89 4.25 19.17
N GLY A 162 -18.61 4.13 20.29
CA GLY A 162 -20.00 3.66 20.30
C GLY A 162 -20.17 2.13 20.27
N LEU A 163 -19.09 1.35 20.18
CA LEU A 163 -19.17 -0.12 20.23
C LEU A 163 -19.60 -0.61 21.62
N ARG A 164 -20.54 -1.57 21.65
CA ARG A 164 -21.01 -2.24 22.86
C ARG A 164 -21.04 -3.75 22.65
N ASP A 165 -20.75 -4.50 23.70
CA ASP A 165 -20.78 -5.96 23.71
C ASP A 165 -22.15 -6.50 23.27
N GLU A 166 -23.24 -5.87 23.68
CA GLU A 166 -24.61 -6.21 23.26
C GLU A 166 -24.77 -6.21 21.74
N SER A 167 -24.21 -5.19 21.05
CA SER A 167 -24.29 -5.08 19.60
C SER A 167 -23.38 -6.08 18.87
N MET A 168 -22.29 -6.48 19.52
CA MET A 168 -21.27 -7.38 18.99
C MET A 168 -21.65 -8.86 19.16
N ALA A 169 -22.29 -9.21 20.28
CA ALA A 169 -22.55 -10.58 20.68
C ALA A 169 -23.30 -11.41 19.61
N PRO A 170 -24.33 -10.90 18.92
CA PRO A 170 -25.01 -11.67 17.85
C PRO A 170 -24.09 -11.99 16.67
N LEU A 171 -23.19 -11.06 16.30
CA LEU A 171 -22.25 -11.26 15.19
C LEU A 171 -21.25 -12.36 15.54
N PHE A 172 -20.71 -12.32 16.76
CA PHE A 172 -19.74 -13.30 17.25
C PHE A 172 -20.38 -14.68 17.42
N ALA A 173 -21.59 -14.74 17.99
CA ALA A 173 -22.34 -15.99 18.10
C ALA A 173 -22.54 -16.66 16.73
N ARG A 174 -22.91 -15.88 15.70
CA ARG A 174 -23.07 -16.39 14.35
C ARG A 174 -21.76 -16.93 13.76
N LEU A 175 -20.65 -16.22 13.95
CA LEU A 175 -19.34 -16.69 13.50
C LEU A 175 -18.88 -17.94 14.25
N ARG A 176 -19.23 -18.10 15.53
CA ARG A 176 -18.95 -19.31 16.33
C ARG A 176 -19.66 -20.55 15.80
N GLU A 177 -20.87 -20.39 15.29
CA GLU A 177 -21.60 -21.48 14.63
C GLU A 177 -21.03 -21.81 13.24
N PHE A 178 -20.63 -20.78 12.49
CA PHE A 178 -20.24 -20.90 11.09
C PHE A 178 -18.81 -21.43 10.90
N LEU A 179 -17.82 -20.80 11.55
CA LEU A 179 -16.40 -20.97 11.21
C LEU A 179 -15.85 -22.38 11.43
N PRO A 180 -16.08 -23.07 12.58
CA PRO A 180 -15.48 -24.39 12.80
C PRO A 180 -15.91 -25.42 11.75
N ARG A 181 -17.21 -25.45 11.41
CA ARG A 181 -17.75 -26.31 10.35
C ARG A 181 -17.17 -25.94 8.99
N PHE A 182 -17.15 -24.65 8.67
CA PHE A 182 -16.64 -24.17 7.39
C PHE A 182 -15.16 -24.48 7.19
N ILE A 183 -14.33 -24.31 8.23
CA ILE A 183 -12.90 -24.66 8.20
C ILE A 183 -12.72 -26.15 7.88
N GLN A 184 -13.50 -27.02 8.53
CA GLN A 184 -13.47 -28.46 8.25
C GLN A 184 -13.81 -28.76 6.79
N GLU A 185 -14.92 -28.23 6.28
CA GLU A 185 -15.36 -28.41 4.88
C GLU A 185 -14.28 -27.97 3.88
N VAL A 186 -13.66 -26.80 4.11
CA VAL A 186 -12.60 -26.28 3.24
C VAL A 186 -11.33 -27.14 3.32
N CYS A 187 -10.90 -27.53 4.52
CA CYS A 187 -9.72 -28.37 4.70
C CYS A 187 -9.89 -29.74 4.00
N GLU A 188 -11.06 -30.37 4.14
CA GLU A 188 -11.36 -31.66 3.50
C GLU A 188 -11.36 -31.57 1.96
N ARG A 189 -11.90 -30.48 1.40
CA ARG A 189 -11.82 -30.19 -0.04
C ARG A 189 -10.37 -30.01 -0.48
N GLN A 190 -9.66 -29.11 0.19
CA GLN A 190 -8.31 -28.68 -0.15
C GLN A 190 -7.25 -29.78 0.04
N ALA A 191 -7.52 -30.78 0.88
CA ALA A 191 -6.64 -31.95 1.08
C ALA A 191 -6.41 -32.77 -0.21
N ARG A 192 -7.31 -32.65 -1.20
CA ARG A 192 -7.20 -33.33 -2.51
C ARG A 192 -6.49 -32.49 -3.57
N GLU A 193 -6.16 -31.24 -3.25
CA GLU A 193 -5.54 -30.30 -4.17
C GLU A 193 -4.03 -30.24 -3.91
N SER A 194 -3.25 -30.23 -5.00
CA SER A 194 -1.82 -29.89 -4.91
C SER A 194 -1.63 -28.39 -5.08
N VAL A 195 -0.69 -27.83 -4.33
CA VAL A 195 -0.27 -26.44 -4.43
C VAL A 195 1.24 -26.38 -4.54
N THR A 196 1.72 -25.59 -5.49
CA THR A 196 3.12 -25.28 -5.72
C THR A 196 3.39 -23.92 -5.12
N THR A 197 4.24 -23.88 -4.10
CA THR A 197 4.59 -22.64 -3.40
C THR A 197 5.68 -21.89 -4.17
N LEU A 198 5.59 -20.57 -4.24
CA LEU A 198 6.74 -19.74 -4.63
C LEU A 198 7.89 -19.97 -3.65
N VAL A 199 9.05 -20.36 -4.18
CA VAL A 199 10.27 -20.54 -3.38
C VAL A 199 11.30 -19.50 -3.83
N GLY A 200 11.89 -18.80 -2.86
CA GLY A 200 12.90 -17.78 -3.09
C GLY A 200 14.28 -18.36 -3.49
N PRO A 201 15.35 -17.55 -3.41
CA PRO A 201 15.39 -16.28 -2.69
C PRO A 201 14.76 -15.12 -3.48
N PHE A 202 14.08 -14.23 -2.76
CA PHE A 202 13.50 -12.98 -3.23
C PHE A 202 14.35 -11.81 -2.71
N PRO A 203 15.25 -11.22 -3.50
CA PRO A 203 16.10 -10.13 -3.02
C PRO A 203 15.26 -8.96 -2.48
N VAL A 204 15.62 -8.45 -1.29
CA VAL A 204 14.85 -7.40 -0.58
C VAL A 204 14.61 -6.17 -1.46
N GLU A 205 15.62 -5.70 -2.20
CA GLU A 205 15.47 -4.53 -3.07
C GLU A 205 14.43 -4.74 -4.19
N ARG A 206 14.31 -5.96 -4.71
CA ARG A 206 13.28 -6.30 -5.72
C ARG A 206 11.90 -6.39 -5.10
N GLN A 207 11.78 -6.89 -3.88
CA GLN A 207 10.53 -6.86 -3.12
C GLN A 207 10.09 -5.42 -2.81
N ARG A 208 11.03 -4.54 -2.43
CA ARG A 208 10.75 -3.13 -2.18
C ARG A 208 10.24 -2.43 -3.44
N TRP A 209 10.87 -2.70 -4.59
CA TRP A 209 10.39 -2.22 -5.89
C TRP A 209 8.97 -2.70 -6.18
N LEU A 210 8.72 -4.01 -6.09
CA LEU A 210 7.39 -4.60 -6.33
C LEU A 210 6.32 -3.98 -5.42
N ALA A 211 6.61 -3.84 -4.12
CA ALA A 211 5.70 -3.21 -3.18
C ALA A 211 5.40 -1.76 -3.58
N ALA A 212 6.41 -0.97 -3.95
CA ALA A 212 6.21 0.41 -4.39
C ALA A 212 5.38 0.51 -5.68
N GLU A 213 5.59 -0.38 -6.67
CA GLU A 213 4.77 -0.40 -7.89
C GLU A 213 3.31 -0.73 -7.59
N ILE A 214 3.06 -1.77 -6.79
CA ILE A 214 1.71 -2.12 -6.34
C ILE A 214 1.05 -0.94 -5.64
N MET A 215 1.74 -0.29 -4.71
CA MET A 215 1.24 0.89 -4.00
C MET A 215 0.82 2.01 -4.97
N ARG A 216 1.63 2.29 -6.00
CA ARG A 216 1.31 3.32 -7.01
C ARG A 216 0.06 2.96 -7.80
N HIS A 217 -0.06 1.71 -8.25
CA HIS A 217 -1.23 1.25 -8.99
C HIS A 217 -2.52 1.33 -8.16
N VAL A 218 -2.47 0.93 -6.89
CA VAL A 218 -3.62 0.98 -5.98
C VAL A 218 -3.98 2.43 -5.60
N GLY A 219 -3.06 3.38 -5.81
CA GLY A 219 -3.33 4.82 -5.75
C GLY A 219 -2.68 5.55 -4.56
N PHE A 220 -1.69 4.95 -3.91
CA PHE A 220 -0.94 5.61 -2.84
C PHE A 220 -0.14 6.81 -3.38
N ASP A 221 -0.33 7.98 -2.79
CA ASP A 221 0.37 9.20 -3.19
C ASP A 221 1.74 9.33 -2.48
N PHE A 222 2.81 8.95 -3.17
CA PHE A 222 4.19 9.10 -2.69
C PHE A 222 4.67 10.55 -2.56
N ARG A 223 3.90 11.56 -3.00
CA ARG A 223 4.18 12.97 -2.68
C ARG A 223 3.69 13.36 -1.29
N ARG A 224 2.82 12.54 -0.69
CA ARG A 224 2.18 12.73 0.61
C ARG A 224 2.40 11.52 1.53
N GLY A 225 3.50 10.81 1.30
CA GLY A 225 3.83 9.61 2.04
C GLY A 225 5.10 8.94 1.57
N ARG A 226 5.49 7.87 2.27
CA ARG A 226 6.69 7.10 1.97
C ARG A 226 6.57 5.65 2.44
N LEU A 227 7.45 4.81 1.90
CA LEU A 227 7.60 3.41 2.24
C LEU A 227 9.00 3.16 2.83
N ASP A 228 9.05 2.55 4.01
CA ASP A 228 10.29 2.23 4.74
C ASP A 228 10.28 0.79 5.28
N THR A 229 11.31 0.44 6.05
CA THR A 229 11.46 -0.90 6.64
C THR A 229 11.37 -0.83 8.17
N SER A 230 10.66 -1.78 8.77
CA SER A 230 10.57 -1.94 10.24
C SER A 230 10.50 -3.42 10.62
N HIS A 231 10.54 -3.71 11.93
CA HIS A 231 10.34 -5.08 12.43
C HIS A 231 8.91 -5.59 12.33
N HIS A 232 7.92 -4.69 12.43
CA HIS A 232 6.50 -4.97 12.29
C HIS A 232 5.92 -3.99 11.28
N PRO A 233 5.31 -4.48 10.17
CA PRO A 233 4.61 -3.61 9.23
C PRO A 233 3.60 -2.73 9.96
N CYS A 234 3.49 -1.48 9.54
CA CYS A 234 2.52 -0.55 10.08
C CYS A 234 2.30 0.63 9.14
N CYS A 235 1.19 1.32 9.38
CA CYS A 235 0.85 2.59 8.78
C CYS A 235 0.72 3.64 9.88
N GLY A 236 1.34 4.81 9.68
CA GLY A 236 1.37 5.88 10.67
C GLY A 236 1.71 7.24 10.07
N GLY A 237 2.15 8.16 10.93
CA GLY A 237 2.36 9.56 10.55
C GLY A 237 1.07 10.36 10.69
N VAL A 238 0.82 11.27 9.74
CA VAL A 238 -0.37 12.15 9.73
C VAL A 238 -1.05 12.15 8.36
N PRO A 239 -2.31 12.57 8.23
CA PRO A 239 -3.03 12.56 6.95
C PRO A 239 -2.35 13.33 5.79
N GLU A 240 -1.44 14.25 6.10
CA GLU A 240 -0.64 15.06 5.18
C GLU A 240 0.68 14.37 4.77
N ASP A 241 1.21 13.49 5.62
CA ASP A 241 2.47 12.74 5.47
C ASP A 241 2.26 11.33 6.06
N VAL A 242 1.64 10.48 5.25
CA VAL A 242 1.26 9.11 5.64
C VAL A 242 2.41 8.16 5.33
N ARG A 243 2.92 7.48 6.34
CA ARG A 243 4.12 6.65 6.22
C ARG A 243 3.77 5.19 6.44
N VAL A 244 4.31 4.34 5.59
CA VAL A 244 4.12 2.89 5.62
C VAL A 244 5.47 2.23 5.86
N THR A 245 5.50 1.20 6.69
CA THR A 245 6.67 0.34 6.83
C THR A 245 6.32 -1.10 6.49
N LEU A 246 7.28 -1.82 5.92
CA LEU A 246 7.16 -3.25 5.65
C LEU A 246 8.32 -4.01 6.29
N ARG A 247 8.12 -5.32 6.45
CA ARG A 247 9.17 -6.26 6.80
C ARG A 247 9.42 -7.14 5.58
N TYR A 248 10.67 -7.25 5.16
CA TYR A 248 11.06 -8.08 4.03
C TYR A 248 11.74 -9.35 4.51
N ARG A 249 11.45 -10.47 3.85
CA ARG A 249 12.14 -11.74 4.06
C ARG A 249 12.53 -12.34 2.73
N GLU A 250 13.78 -12.80 2.59
CA GLU A 250 14.25 -13.36 1.32
C GLU A 250 13.59 -14.68 0.96
N ASP A 251 12.93 -15.35 1.90
CA ASP A 251 12.23 -16.61 1.69
C ASP A 251 10.73 -16.44 1.35
N ASP A 252 10.17 -15.24 1.50
CA ASP A 252 8.72 -15.02 1.40
C ASP A 252 8.37 -13.64 0.82
N VAL A 253 8.05 -13.62 -0.49
CA VAL A 253 7.53 -12.43 -1.17
C VAL A 253 6.03 -12.23 -1.00
N VAL A 254 5.29 -13.32 -0.71
CA VAL A 254 3.82 -13.25 -0.61
C VAL A 254 3.45 -12.45 0.63
N SER A 255 4.11 -12.70 1.77
CA SER A 255 3.93 -11.90 2.99
C SER A 255 4.21 -10.41 2.73
N THR A 256 5.29 -10.06 2.03
CA THR A 256 5.59 -8.66 1.69
C THR A 256 4.47 -8.04 0.84
N MET A 257 3.97 -8.76 -0.16
CA MET A 257 2.90 -8.28 -1.04
C MET A 257 1.60 -8.07 -0.27
N THR A 258 1.16 -9.04 0.53
CA THR A 258 -0.08 -8.90 1.31
C THR A 258 0.05 -7.81 2.35
N SER A 259 1.18 -7.71 3.06
CA SER A 259 1.45 -6.59 3.99
C SER A 259 1.48 -5.24 3.26
N ALA A 260 2.03 -5.15 2.05
CA ALA A 260 2.01 -3.91 1.28
C ALA A 260 0.57 -3.45 1.00
N LEU A 261 -0.32 -4.35 0.58
CA LEU A 261 -1.73 -3.99 0.36
C LEU A 261 -2.46 -3.67 1.66
N HIS A 262 -2.22 -4.43 2.72
CA HIS A 262 -2.81 -4.19 4.04
C HIS A 262 -2.52 -2.77 4.52
N GLU A 263 -1.24 -2.41 4.61
CA GLU A 263 -0.83 -1.09 5.08
C GLU A 263 -1.23 0.03 4.10
N THR A 264 -1.32 -0.27 2.81
CA THR A 264 -1.82 0.69 1.81
C THR A 264 -3.31 0.97 1.99
N GLY A 265 -4.12 -0.03 2.36
CA GLY A 265 -5.54 0.20 2.65
C GLY A 265 -5.74 1.17 3.81
N HIS A 266 -4.97 1.00 4.89
CA HIS A 266 -4.87 1.99 5.97
C HIS A 266 -4.44 3.36 5.46
N ALA A 267 -3.35 3.40 4.68
CA ALA A 267 -2.80 4.64 4.21
C ALA A 267 -3.74 5.42 3.29
N LEU A 268 -4.49 4.74 2.43
CA LEU A 268 -5.46 5.35 1.54
C LEU A 268 -6.61 5.98 2.31
N TYR A 269 -7.05 5.37 3.42
CA TYR A 269 -8.02 6.02 4.29
C TYR A 269 -7.44 7.34 4.82
N LEU A 270 -6.26 7.32 5.43
CA LEU A 270 -5.60 8.51 5.98
C LEU A 270 -5.35 9.60 4.91
N GLN A 271 -4.86 9.23 3.73
CA GLN A 271 -4.56 10.18 2.64
C GLN A 271 -5.83 10.85 2.08
N ASN A 272 -7.00 10.27 2.31
CA ASN A 272 -8.28 10.74 1.77
C ASN A 272 -9.27 11.26 2.82
N LEU A 273 -8.84 11.41 4.08
CA LEU A 273 -9.61 12.12 5.11
C LEU A 273 -10.01 13.56 4.68
N PRO A 274 -11.11 14.10 5.23
CA PRO A 274 -11.69 15.39 4.80
C PRO A 274 -10.72 16.54 5.08
N ARG A 275 -10.08 17.04 4.02
CA ARG A 275 -8.99 18.03 4.09
C ARG A 275 -9.33 19.30 4.87
N ALA A 276 -10.60 19.74 4.82
CA ALA A 276 -11.07 20.92 5.55
C ALA A 276 -11.15 20.74 7.08
N TRP A 277 -11.01 19.51 7.57
CA TRP A 277 -11.24 19.13 8.97
C TRP A 277 -10.08 18.38 9.61
N LEU A 278 -8.93 18.21 8.92
CA LEU A 278 -7.83 17.38 9.42
C LEU A 278 -7.28 17.82 10.78
N ASP A 279 -7.33 19.12 11.06
CA ASP A 279 -6.88 19.68 12.33
C ASP A 279 -7.94 19.60 13.44
N GLN A 280 -9.04 18.88 13.20
CA GLN A 280 -10.17 18.70 14.10
C GLN A 280 -10.48 17.21 14.31
N PRO A 281 -11.02 16.80 15.48
CA PRO A 281 -11.39 15.41 15.75
C PRO A 281 -12.33 14.77 14.72
N VAL A 282 -13.26 15.53 14.14
CA VAL A 282 -14.16 15.01 13.08
C VAL A 282 -13.41 14.60 11.80
N GLY A 283 -12.22 15.15 11.56
CA GLY A 283 -11.40 14.82 10.41
C GLY A 283 -10.52 13.58 10.59
N SER A 284 -10.55 12.95 11.76
CA SER A 284 -9.85 11.69 12.05
C SER A 284 -10.59 10.49 11.46
N PRO A 285 -9.92 9.32 11.34
CA PRO A 285 -10.61 8.06 11.10
C PRO A 285 -11.64 7.76 12.18
N ARG A 286 -12.72 7.05 11.82
CA ARG A 286 -13.85 6.82 12.72
C ARG A 286 -13.50 6.01 13.97
N GLY A 287 -12.72 4.95 13.78
CA GLY A 287 -12.38 3.95 14.80
C GLY A 287 -11.52 2.86 14.20
N ILE A 288 -10.94 2.00 15.04
CA ILE A 288 -10.01 0.95 14.59
C ILE A 288 -10.71 -0.07 13.70
N GLY A 289 -11.95 -0.45 13.98
CA GLY A 289 -12.71 -1.40 13.16
C GLY A 289 -12.96 -0.87 11.74
N ILE A 290 -13.35 0.40 11.60
CA ILE A 290 -13.47 1.02 10.27
C ILE A 290 -12.10 1.15 9.60
N HIS A 291 -11.05 1.52 10.34
CA HIS A 291 -9.71 1.64 9.78
C HIS A 291 -9.16 0.29 9.27
N GLU A 292 -9.39 -0.77 10.04
CA GLU A 292 -9.05 -2.16 9.71
C GLU A 292 -9.88 -2.71 8.55
N SER A 293 -11.14 -2.27 8.42
CA SER A 293 -11.93 -2.67 7.25
C SER A 293 -11.30 -2.20 5.94
N GLN A 294 -10.54 -1.10 5.94
CA GLN A 294 -9.89 -0.60 4.72
C GLN A 294 -8.63 -1.40 4.39
N SER A 295 -7.83 -1.80 5.38
CA SER A 295 -6.69 -2.69 5.18
C SER A 295 -7.14 -4.08 4.74
N LEU A 296 -8.13 -4.67 5.42
CA LEU A 296 -8.66 -5.99 5.08
C LEU A 296 -9.45 -6.00 3.77
N LEU A 297 -10.06 -4.90 3.35
CA LEU A 297 -10.64 -4.80 2.01
C LEU A 297 -9.56 -4.96 0.94
N MET A 298 -8.43 -4.25 1.09
CA MET A 298 -7.33 -4.34 0.14
C MET A 298 -6.59 -5.69 0.23
N GLU A 299 -6.36 -6.21 1.43
CA GLU A 299 -5.66 -7.48 1.61
C GLU A 299 -6.55 -8.69 1.30
N MET A 300 -7.71 -8.81 1.91
CA MET A 300 -8.51 -10.03 1.84
C MET A 300 -9.42 -10.06 0.60
N HIS A 301 -10.04 -8.93 0.22
CA HIS A 301 -10.97 -8.92 -0.91
C HIS A 301 -10.28 -8.63 -2.25
N VAL A 302 -9.33 -7.69 -2.28
CA VAL A 302 -8.58 -7.33 -3.49
C VAL A 302 -7.40 -8.27 -3.71
N CYS A 303 -6.40 -8.29 -2.82
CA CYS A 303 -5.12 -9.00 -3.03
C CYS A 303 -5.30 -10.49 -3.34
N ARG A 304 -6.21 -11.15 -2.62
CA ARG A 304 -6.48 -12.60 -2.77
C ARG A 304 -7.49 -12.93 -3.87
N SER A 305 -7.89 -11.96 -4.70
CA SER A 305 -8.78 -12.20 -5.84
C SER A 305 -8.01 -12.61 -7.09
N GLU A 306 -8.62 -13.46 -7.92
CA GLU A 306 -8.03 -13.80 -9.22
C GLU A 306 -7.79 -12.57 -10.10
N ALA A 307 -8.68 -11.58 -10.04
CA ALA A 307 -8.51 -10.31 -10.72
C ALA A 307 -7.17 -9.64 -10.37
N PHE A 308 -6.91 -9.42 -9.07
CA PHE A 308 -5.66 -8.81 -8.64
C PHE A 308 -4.45 -9.70 -8.96
N LEU A 309 -4.57 -11.01 -8.73
CA LEU A 309 -3.48 -11.96 -9.00
C LEU A 309 -3.11 -12.03 -10.48
N THR A 310 -4.08 -11.79 -11.38
CA THR A 310 -3.84 -11.66 -12.82
C THR A 310 -3.07 -10.38 -13.15
N PHE A 311 -3.41 -9.26 -12.49
CA PHE A 311 -2.69 -8.00 -12.62
C PHE A 311 -1.25 -8.09 -12.08
N VAL A 312 -1.05 -8.65 -10.88
CA VAL A 312 0.26 -8.58 -10.20
C VAL A 312 1.23 -9.67 -10.65
N ALA A 313 0.75 -10.81 -11.18
CA ALA A 313 1.60 -11.88 -11.69
C ALA A 313 2.70 -11.40 -12.68
N PRO A 314 2.41 -10.60 -13.72
CA PRO A 314 3.45 -10.06 -14.59
C PRO A 314 4.44 -9.13 -13.86
N LEU A 315 3.97 -8.30 -12.92
CA LEU A 315 4.86 -7.45 -12.09
C LEU A 315 5.77 -8.28 -11.19
N MET A 316 5.27 -9.39 -10.63
CA MET A 316 6.09 -10.33 -9.87
C MET A 316 7.15 -11.00 -10.76
N ALA A 317 6.77 -11.39 -11.98
CA ALA A 317 7.72 -11.97 -12.93
C ALA A 317 8.82 -10.96 -13.34
N GLU A 318 8.47 -9.69 -13.52
CA GLU A 318 9.41 -8.61 -13.79
C GLU A 318 10.35 -8.34 -12.59
N ALA A 319 9.83 -8.40 -11.36
CA ALA A 319 10.64 -8.26 -10.15
C ALA A 319 11.66 -9.41 -10.00
N PHE A 320 11.31 -10.62 -10.48
CA PHE A 320 12.11 -11.84 -10.30
C PHE A 320 12.25 -12.67 -11.60
N PRO A 321 12.90 -12.12 -12.64
CA PRO A 321 12.89 -12.71 -13.99
C PRO A 321 13.51 -14.11 -14.03
N LEU A 322 14.62 -14.32 -13.30
CA LEU A 322 15.27 -15.64 -13.23
C LEU A 322 14.41 -16.70 -12.52
N LEU A 323 13.60 -16.31 -11.53
CA LEU A 323 12.68 -17.24 -10.87
C LEU A 323 11.48 -17.53 -11.76
N ALA A 324 10.96 -16.51 -12.45
CA ALA A 324 9.88 -16.68 -13.42
C ALA A 324 10.29 -17.60 -14.59
N GLU A 325 11.54 -17.52 -15.06
CA GLU A 325 12.08 -18.42 -16.08
C GLU A 325 12.23 -19.86 -15.57
N ARG A 326 12.75 -20.04 -14.34
CA ARG A 326 12.99 -21.37 -13.75
C ARG A 326 11.72 -22.05 -13.25
N MET A 327 10.74 -21.28 -12.80
CA MET A 327 9.50 -21.76 -12.18
C MET A 327 8.27 -21.04 -12.78
N PRO A 328 8.05 -21.08 -14.11
CA PRO A 328 7.01 -20.28 -14.76
C PRO A 328 5.59 -20.61 -14.28
N ASN A 329 5.38 -21.82 -13.76
CA ASN A 329 4.08 -22.25 -13.25
C ASN A 329 3.74 -21.61 -11.89
N THR A 330 4.72 -21.25 -11.06
CA THR A 330 4.45 -20.69 -9.73
C THR A 330 3.99 -19.24 -9.80
N PHE A 331 4.37 -18.51 -10.86
CA PHE A 331 3.96 -17.12 -11.08
C PHE A 331 2.58 -17.01 -11.76
N ARG A 332 1.90 -18.12 -12.07
CA ARG A 332 0.57 -18.07 -12.69
C ARG A 332 -0.48 -17.58 -11.70
N PRO A 333 -1.44 -16.73 -12.11
CA PRO A 333 -2.47 -16.20 -11.22
C PRO A 333 -3.23 -17.29 -10.44
N GLN A 334 -3.57 -18.40 -11.10
CA GLN A 334 -4.31 -19.50 -10.47
C GLN A 334 -3.47 -20.23 -9.41
N GLU A 335 -2.15 -20.33 -9.60
CA GLU A 335 -1.27 -20.98 -8.64
C GLU A 335 -1.02 -20.10 -7.42
N LEU A 336 -0.80 -18.79 -7.66
CA LEU A 336 -0.79 -17.78 -6.61
C LEU A 336 -2.11 -17.83 -5.82
N ALA A 337 -3.26 -17.93 -6.49
CA ALA A 337 -4.56 -18.00 -5.84
C ALA A 337 -4.67 -19.23 -4.93
N ARG A 338 -4.24 -20.41 -5.39
CA ARG A 338 -4.21 -21.63 -4.57
C ARG A 338 -3.29 -21.53 -3.36
N GLN A 339 -2.17 -20.81 -3.49
CA GLN A 339 -1.25 -20.56 -2.38
C GLN A 339 -1.85 -19.58 -1.37
N LEU A 340 -2.35 -18.44 -1.83
CA LEU A 340 -2.92 -17.38 -0.98
C LEU A 340 -4.26 -17.75 -0.33
N THR A 341 -4.97 -18.74 -0.87
CA THR A 341 -6.24 -19.25 -0.31
C THR A 341 -6.09 -20.62 0.35
N ARG A 342 -4.88 -21.02 0.72
CA ARG A 342 -4.70 -22.25 1.51
C ARG A 342 -5.16 -22.02 2.95
N VAL A 343 -6.15 -22.81 3.39
CA VAL A 343 -6.60 -22.79 4.78
C VAL A 343 -5.79 -23.79 5.59
N ARG A 344 -5.19 -23.33 6.69
CA ARG A 344 -4.39 -24.18 7.56
C ARG A 344 -4.50 -23.68 9.00
N PRO A 345 -5.24 -24.40 9.87
CA PRO A 345 -5.21 -24.15 11.31
C PRO A 345 -3.78 -24.16 11.84
N GLY A 346 -3.40 -23.09 12.54
CA GLY A 346 -2.06 -22.88 13.07
C GLY A 346 -2.09 -22.02 14.34
N PRO A 347 -1.00 -21.96 15.11
CA PRO A 347 -1.01 -21.28 16.41
C PRO A 347 -0.95 -19.75 16.31
N ILE A 348 -0.37 -19.19 15.24
CA ILE A 348 -0.04 -17.76 15.16
C ILE A 348 -1.11 -16.98 14.40
N ARG A 349 -1.76 -16.03 15.08
CA ARG A 349 -2.81 -15.16 14.50
C ARG A 349 -2.34 -14.34 13.31
N VAL A 350 -1.16 -13.72 13.41
CA VAL A 350 -0.65 -12.82 12.35
C VAL A 350 -0.24 -13.57 11.08
N ASP A 351 -0.05 -14.89 11.17
CA ASP A 351 0.26 -15.76 10.04
C ASP A 351 -0.96 -16.57 9.57
N ALA A 352 -2.13 -16.36 10.21
CA ALA A 352 -3.34 -17.11 9.93
C ALA A 352 -3.92 -16.76 8.55
N ASP A 353 -4.54 -17.74 7.92
CA ASP A 353 -5.30 -17.53 6.68
C ASP A 353 -6.60 -16.75 6.94
N GLU A 354 -7.22 -16.24 5.87
CA GLU A 354 -8.45 -15.43 5.95
C GLU A 354 -9.58 -16.07 6.76
N VAL A 355 -9.70 -17.41 6.74
CA VAL A 355 -10.77 -18.14 7.42
C VAL A 355 -10.43 -18.34 8.90
N THR A 356 -9.23 -18.87 9.19
CA THR A 356 -8.84 -19.20 10.57
C THR A 356 -8.50 -17.97 11.40
N TYR A 357 -8.11 -16.86 10.78
CA TYR A 357 -7.83 -15.58 11.43
C TYR A 357 -8.94 -15.12 12.39
N LEU A 358 -10.21 -15.26 11.98
CA LEU A 358 -11.35 -14.84 12.80
C LEU A 358 -11.53 -15.69 14.05
N CYS A 359 -11.18 -16.97 14.01
CA CYS A 359 -11.19 -17.84 15.20
C CYS A 359 -10.18 -17.35 16.25
N HIS A 360 -8.99 -16.91 15.81
CA HIS A 360 -7.98 -16.37 16.72
C HIS A 360 -8.47 -15.10 17.42
N VAL A 361 -9.13 -14.20 16.69
CA VAL A 361 -9.67 -12.96 17.24
C VAL A 361 -10.79 -13.27 18.23
N GLN A 362 -11.73 -14.15 17.87
CA GLN A 362 -12.83 -14.54 18.76
C GLN A 362 -12.35 -15.13 20.08
N LEU A 363 -11.37 -16.03 20.04
CA LEU A 363 -10.77 -16.58 21.27
C LEU A 363 -10.25 -15.48 22.21
N ARG A 364 -9.56 -14.46 21.65
CA ARG A 364 -9.03 -13.35 22.45
C ARG A 364 -10.14 -12.50 23.04
N CYS A 365 -11.19 -12.23 22.28
CA CYS A 365 -12.37 -11.49 22.75
C CYS A 365 -13.05 -12.22 23.92
N GLU A 366 -13.21 -13.54 23.81
CA GLU A 366 -13.80 -14.38 24.87
C GLU A 366 -12.93 -14.40 26.13
N ILE A 367 -11.62 -14.50 25.98
CA ILE A 367 -10.67 -14.50 27.09
C ILE A 367 -10.59 -13.13 27.75
N GLU A 368 -10.46 -12.05 26.97
CA GLU A 368 -10.25 -10.71 27.51
C GLU A 368 -11.47 -10.23 28.27
N LYS A 369 -12.69 -10.53 27.81
CA LYS A 369 -13.92 -10.25 28.57
C LYS A 369 -13.88 -10.90 29.95
N LYS A 370 -13.51 -12.18 30.04
CA LYS A 370 -13.37 -12.91 31.31
C LYS A 370 -12.22 -12.38 32.18
N LEU A 371 -11.14 -11.93 31.55
CA LEU A 371 -10.04 -11.26 32.25
C LEU A 371 -10.46 -9.89 32.78
N ILE A 372 -11.39 -9.17 32.17
CA ILE A 372 -11.85 -7.86 32.67
C ILE A 372 -12.93 -8.04 33.73
N ASP A 373 -13.90 -8.94 33.54
CA ASP A 373 -14.99 -9.18 34.49
C ASP A 373 -14.57 -9.96 35.76
N GLY A 374 -13.39 -10.58 35.75
CA GLY A 374 -12.87 -11.31 36.91
C GLY A 374 -13.16 -12.81 36.94
N SER A 375 -13.96 -13.32 35.99
CA SER A 375 -14.31 -14.75 35.90
C SER A 375 -13.15 -15.63 35.43
N LEU A 376 -12.13 -15.06 34.79
CA LEU A 376 -10.84 -15.70 34.51
C LEU A 376 -9.70 -14.96 35.22
N LEU A 377 -8.84 -15.71 35.90
CA LEU A 377 -7.66 -15.17 36.55
C LEU A 377 -6.44 -15.30 35.62
N PRO A 378 -5.51 -14.33 35.62
CA PRO A 378 -4.34 -14.36 34.72
C PRO A 378 -3.52 -15.66 34.77
N ARG A 379 -3.45 -16.31 35.94
CA ARG A 379 -2.72 -17.58 36.11
C ARG A 379 -3.34 -18.75 35.33
N ASP A 380 -4.64 -18.69 35.06
CA ASP A 380 -5.40 -19.75 34.40
C ASP A 380 -5.46 -19.51 32.87
N LEU A 381 -4.85 -18.43 32.39
CA LEU A 381 -4.81 -18.04 30.98
C LEU A 381 -4.23 -19.14 30.05
N PRO A 382 -3.11 -19.81 30.36
CA PRO A 382 -2.59 -20.87 29.49
C PRO A 382 -3.59 -22.01 29.27
N GLU A 383 -4.33 -22.40 30.31
CA GLU A 383 -5.34 -23.47 30.22
C GLU A 383 -6.57 -23.02 29.43
N ALA A 384 -7.09 -21.82 29.71
CA ALA A 384 -8.21 -21.25 28.95
C ALA A 384 -7.86 -21.07 27.46
N TRP A 385 -6.62 -20.66 27.17
CA TRP A 385 -6.10 -20.56 25.81
C TRP A 385 -6.06 -21.92 25.11
N ASP A 386 -5.47 -22.93 25.76
CA ASP A 386 -5.39 -24.29 25.21
C ASP A 386 -6.77 -24.92 24.97
N GLN A 387 -7.71 -24.71 25.89
CA GLN A 387 -9.09 -25.14 25.69
C GLN A 387 -9.69 -24.45 24.45
N GLY A 388 -9.61 -23.12 24.38
CA GLY A 388 -10.18 -22.38 23.27
C GLY A 388 -9.56 -22.72 21.92
N MET A 389 -8.24 -22.89 21.82
CA MET A 389 -7.57 -23.30 20.58
C MET A 389 -8.02 -24.70 20.11
N ARG A 390 -8.29 -25.62 21.03
CA ARG A 390 -8.86 -26.94 20.69
C ARG A 390 -10.29 -26.82 20.19
N GLU A 391 -11.12 -26.01 20.85
CA GLU A 391 -12.51 -25.79 20.45
C GLU A 391 -12.62 -25.11 19.07
N TRP A 392 -11.78 -24.11 18.82
CA TRP A 392 -11.86 -23.30 17.60
C TRP A 392 -11.10 -23.88 16.41
N LEU A 393 -9.93 -24.48 16.64
CA LEU A 393 -8.97 -24.85 15.59
C LEU A 393 -8.47 -26.30 15.70
N GLY A 394 -8.93 -27.05 16.70
CA GLY A 394 -8.72 -28.51 16.76
C GLY A 394 -7.34 -28.98 17.23
N PHE A 395 -6.49 -28.11 17.78
CA PHE A 395 -5.17 -28.51 18.29
C PHE A 395 -4.82 -27.89 19.65
N SER A 396 -3.93 -28.57 20.38
CA SER A 396 -3.48 -28.17 21.72
C SER A 396 -2.26 -27.24 21.66
N THR A 397 -2.18 -26.31 22.60
CA THR A 397 -1.03 -25.41 22.83
C THR A 397 -0.31 -25.69 24.15
N ARG A 398 -0.67 -26.77 24.86
CA ARG A 398 -0.04 -27.13 26.15
C ARG A 398 1.48 -27.21 26.03
N GLY A 399 2.16 -26.52 26.97
CA GLY A 399 3.61 -26.47 27.01
C GLY A 399 4.24 -25.52 25.99
N ASN A 400 3.45 -24.80 25.19
CA ASN A 400 3.92 -23.80 24.24
C ASN A 400 3.18 -22.46 24.43
N ASP A 401 3.45 -21.79 25.55
CA ASP A 401 2.89 -20.46 25.85
C ASP A 401 3.46 -19.38 24.91
N ARG A 402 4.70 -19.54 24.44
CA ARG A 402 5.37 -18.63 23.49
C ARG A 402 4.55 -18.36 22.24
N ASP A 403 4.06 -19.44 21.63
CA ASP A 403 3.20 -19.40 20.44
C ASP A 403 1.72 -19.64 20.80
N GLY A 404 1.43 -19.77 22.10
CA GLY A 404 0.11 -19.83 22.71
C GLY A 404 -0.31 -18.46 23.23
N CYS A 405 -0.64 -18.37 24.53
CA CYS A 405 -1.20 -17.16 25.15
C CYS A 405 -0.26 -15.95 25.19
N MET A 406 1.05 -16.14 25.01
CA MET A 406 2.03 -15.05 24.94
C MET A 406 2.30 -14.58 23.52
N GLN A 407 1.65 -15.12 22.49
CA GLN A 407 2.03 -14.82 21.10
C GLN A 407 1.86 -13.34 20.71
N ASP A 408 0.87 -12.66 21.30
CA ASP A 408 0.52 -11.28 20.99
C ASP A 408 0.98 -10.32 22.10
N VAL A 409 1.35 -9.11 21.69
CA VAL A 409 1.85 -8.06 22.58
C VAL A 409 0.72 -7.27 23.26
N HIS A 410 -0.51 -7.35 22.73
CA HIS A 410 -1.64 -6.48 23.08
C HIS A 410 -1.94 -6.44 24.58
N TRP A 411 -2.17 -7.58 25.24
CA TRP A 411 -2.39 -7.60 26.69
C TRP A 411 -1.17 -7.15 27.49
N PRO A 412 0.08 -7.56 27.16
CA PRO A 412 1.27 -6.97 27.79
C PRO A 412 1.33 -5.44 27.75
N VAL A 413 0.91 -4.79 26.65
CA VAL A 413 0.84 -3.33 26.53
C VAL A 413 -0.54 -2.75 26.90
N GLY A 414 -1.41 -3.54 27.55
CA GLY A 414 -2.66 -3.03 28.11
C GLY A 414 -3.78 -2.76 27.10
N LEU A 415 -3.72 -3.32 25.89
CA LEU A 415 -4.76 -3.18 24.86
C LEU A 415 -5.85 -4.25 25.05
N PHE A 416 -6.84 -3.94 25.91
CA PHE A 416 -8.05 -4.75 26.14
C PHE A 416 -9.24 -4.07 25.46
N GLY A 417 -10.09 -4.82 24.75
CA GLY A 417 -11.16 -4.26 23.91
C GLY A 417 -10.70 -3.92 22.48
N TYR A 418 -9.43 -4.17 22.16
CA TYR A 418 -8.84 -3.91 20.84
C TYR A 418 -9.15 -5.02 19.84
N PHE A 419 -8.99 -6.29 20.23
CA PHE A 419 -9.14 -7.43 19.32
C PHE A 419 -10.47 -7.48 18.57
N PRO A 420 -11.62 -7.15 19.19
CA PRO A 420 -12.90 -7.07 18.49
C PRO A 420 -12.88 -6.27 17.19
N CYS A 421 -12.07 -5.21 17.14
CA CYS A 421 -11.95 -4.34 15.97
C CYS A 421 -11.47 -5.10 14.73
N TYR A 422 -10.66 -6.15 14.88
CA TYR A 422 -10.23 -6.99 13.76
C TYR A 422 -11.38 -7.77 13.13
N THR A 423 -12.25 -8.36 13.94
CA THR A 423 -13.44 -9.08 13.45
C THR A 423 -14.42 -8.09 12.81
N LEU A 424 -14.68 -6.96 13.46
CA LEU A 424 -15.56 -5.92 12.91
C LEU A 424 -15.02 -5.36 11.60
N GLY A 425 -13.71 -5.17 11.51
CA GLY A 425 -13.01 -4.79 10.28
C GLY A 425 -13.23 -5.78 9.15
N ALA A 426 -13.08 -7.08 9.41
CA ALA A 426 -13.31 -8.12 8.40
C ALA A 426 -14.77 -8.17 7.92
N LEU A 427 -15.73 -8.04 8.84
CA LEU A 427 -17.16 -7.98 8.53
C LEU A 427 -17.48 -6.76 7.65
N ALA A 428 -16.99 -5.58 8.06
CA ALA A 428 -17.19 -4.34 7.34
C ALA A 428 -16.50 -4.37 5.97
N ALA A 429 -15.28 -4.92 5.86
CA ALA A 429 -14.56 -5.07 4.60
C ALA A 429 -15.39 -5.88 3.59
N ALA A 430 -15.93 -7.02 4.02
CA ALA A 430 -16.77 -7.87 3.17
C ALA A 430 -18.07 -7.18 2.75
N GLN A 431 -18.72 -6.47 3.67
CA GLN A 431 -19.95 -5.75 3.40
C GLN A 431 -19.74 -4.56 2.45
N LEU A 432 -18.67 -3.80 2.65
CA LEU A 432 -18.28 -2.69 1.78
C LEU A 432 -17.92 -3.20 0.39
N PHE A 433 -17.10 -4.25 0.28
CA PHE A 433 -16.73 -4.79 -1.02
C PHE A 433 -17.95 -5.36 -1.78
N ALA A 434 -18.88 -6.02 -1.07
CA ALA A 434 -20.14 -6.47 -1.68
C ALA A 434 -21.00 -5.30 -2.19
N ALA A 435 -21.01 -4.16 -1.46
CA ALA A 435 -21.70 -2.95 -1.91
C ALA A 435 -21.01 -2.34 -3.14
N VAL A 436 -19.68 -2.33 -3.18
CA VAL A 436 -18.89 -1.92 -4.35
C VAL A 436 -19.25 -2.78 -5.56
N GLU A 437 -19.23 -4.10 -5.46
CA GLU A 437 -19.55 -5.00 -6.58
C GLU A 437 -20.96 -4.77 -7.13
N ARG A 438 -21.91 -4.41 -6.26
CA ARG A 438 -23.29 -4.09 -6.68
C ARG A 438 -23.39 -2.78 -7.45
N VAL A 439 -22.61 -1.76 -7.07
CA VAL A 439 -22.65 -0.42 -7.69
C VAL A 439 -21.71 -0.34 -8.91
N LEU A 440 -20.59 -1.04 -8.86
CA LEU A 440 -19.54 -1.09 -9.87
C LEU A 440 -19.38 -2.54 -10.37
N PRO A 441 -20.28 -3.04 -11.25
CA PRO A 441 -20.30 -4.45 -11.65
C PRO A 441 -19.01 -4.91 -12.36
N HIS A 442 -18.26 -3.99 -12.97
CA HIS A 442 -17.00 -4.27 -13.66
C HIS A 442 -15.75 -4.05 -12.79
N VAL A 443 -15.89 -3.81 -11.47
CA VAL A 443 -14.75 -3.47 -10.59
C VAL A 443 -13.64 -4.54 -10.63
N ARG A 444 -13.99 -5.82 -10.72
CA ARG A 444 -13.01 -6.91 -10.80
C ARG A 444 -12.25 -6.92 -12.13
N GLU A 445 -12.91 -6.60 -13.23
CA GLU A 445 -12.26 -6.47 -14.54
C GLU A 445 -11.28 -5.30 -14.54
N ARG A 446 -11.68 -4.18 -13.94
CA ARG A 446 -10.82 -3.00 -13.77
C ARG A 446 -9.59 -3.31 -12.91
N ILE A 447 -9.77 -4.03 -11.80
CA ILE A 447 -8.65 -4.51 -10.96
C ILE A 447 -7.72 -5.43 -11.76
N ARG A 448 -8.26 -6.33 -12.59
CA ARG A 448 -7.49 -7.20 -13.47
C ARG A 448 -6.60 -6.41 -14.44
N ASP A 449 -7.08 -5.26 -14.90
CA ASP A 449 -6.37 -4.36 -15.80
C ASP A 449 -5.46 -3.36 -15.06
N GLY A 450 -5.28 -3.52 -13.74
CA GLY A 450 -4.46 -2.62 -12.90
C GLY A 450 -5.08 -1.24 -12.65
N GLN A 451 -6.39 -1.12 -12.83
CA GLN A 451 -7.15 0.14 -12.71
C GLN A 451 -7.97 0.15 -11.40
N PHE A 452 -7.41 0.77 -10.36
CA PHE A 452 -8.02 0.82 -9.02
C PHE A 452 -8.81 2.11 -8.75
N GLY A 453 -8.79 3.06 -9.70
CA GLY A 453 -9.35 4.40 -9.51
C GLY A 453 -10.83 4.42 -9.14
N ASP A 454 -11.64 3.54 -9.74
CA ASP A 454 -13.10 3.50 -9.48
C ASP A 454 -13.41 2.97 -8.07
N LEU A 455 -12.67 1.94 -7.63
CA LEU A 455 -12.76 1.42 -6.26
C LEU A 455 -12.36 2.50 -5.24
N ALA A 456 -11.22 3.15 -5.48
CA ALA A 456 -10.72 4.21 -4.59
C ALA A 456 -11.68 5.42 -4.56
N ALA A 457 -12.28 5.79 -5.69
CA ALA A 457 -13.26 6.87 -5.76
C ALA A 457 -14.51 6.55 -4.91
N TRP A 458 -15.04 5.32 -5.03
CA TRP A 458 -16.20 4.90 -4.25
C TRP A 458 -15.90 4.88 -2.75
N LEU A 459 -14.76 4.31 -2.34
CA LEU A 459 -14.36 4.28 -0.93
C LEU A 459 -14.10 5.68 -0.39
N ARG A 460 -13.51 6.58 -1.19
CA ARG A 460 -13.34 7.99 -0.81
C ARG A 460 -14.67 8.67 -0.53
N GLU A 461 -15.63 8.53 -1.44
CA GLU A 461 -16.94 9.17 -1.31
C GLU A 461 -17.73 8.63 -0.12
N ASN A 462 -17.75 7.31 0.06
CA ASN A 462 -18.66 6.65 1.01
C ASN A 462 -18.05 6.43 2.39
N ILE A 463 -16.71 6.37 2.51
CA ILE A 463 -16.01 6.07 3.76
C ILE A 463 -14.93 7.11 4.06
N TRP A 464 -13.89 7.24 3.22
CA TRP A 464 -12.68 7.94 3.64
C TRP A 464 -12.88 9.43 3.90
N SER A 465 -13.60 10.12 3.01
CA SER A 465 -13.87 11.55 3.14
C SER A 465 -14.88 11.88 4.24
N GLN A 466 -15.55 10.88 4.81
CA GLN A 466 -16.52 11.07 5.89
C GLN A 466 -15.83 11.24 7.26
N GLY A 467 -14.57 10.81 7.41
CA GLY A 467 -13.85 10.88 8.68
C GLY A 467 -14.69 10.31 9.83
N SER A 468 -14.90 11.12 10.87
CA SER A 468 -15.76 10.84 12.02
C SER A 468 -17.08 11.64 11.99
N LEU A 469 -17.57 12.03 10.81
CA LEU A 469 -18.85 12.72 10.68
C LEU A 469 -20.01 11.88 11.25
N TRP A 470 -20.06 10.62 10.84
CA TRP A 470 -21.10 9.65 11.21
C TRP A 470 -20.63 8.75 12.34
N GLU A 471 -21.57 8.25 13.14
CA GLU A 471 -21.33 7.11 14.02
C GLU A 471 -21.00 5.86 13.18
N SER A 472 -20.25 4.89 13.72
CA SER A 472 -19.74 3.74 12.94
C SER A 472 -20.86 2.92 12.30
N ARG A 473 -21.97 2.72 13.03
CA ARG A 473 -23.18 2.04 12.51
C ARG A 473 -23.76 2.79 11.31
N ASP A 474 -23.96 4.10 11.46
CA ASP A 474 -24.55 4.95 10.42
C ASP A 474 -23.64 5.04 9.20
N LEU A 475 -22.32 5.11 9.39
CA LEU A 475 -21.35 5.14 8.30
C LEU A 475 -21.48 3.90 7.41
N ILE A 476 -21.48 2.71 8.01
CA ILE A 476 -21.64 1.44 7.29
C ILE A 476 -23.01 1.37 6.63
N GLU A 477 -24.09 1.66 7.37
CA GLU A 477 -25.45 1.58 6.84
C GLU A 477 -25.68 2.53 5.66
N ARG A 478 -25.12 3.74 5.71
CA ARG A 478 -25.18 4.69 4.59
C ARG A 478 -24.39 4.21 3.38
N ALA A 479 -23.21 3.62 3.59
CA ALA A 479 -22.37 3.13 2.50
C ALA A 479 -22.94 1.87 1.83
N THR A 480 -23.57 0.97 2.60
CA THR A 480 -23.96 -0.36 2.10
C THR A 480 -25.47 -0.57 1.99
N GLY A 481 -26.27 0.31 2.60
CA GLY A 481 -27.73 0.23 2.69
C GLY A 481 -28.24 -0.80 3.71
N LEU A 482 -27.36 -1.34 4.56
CA LEU A 482 -27.67 -2.39 5.54
C LEU A 482 -26.84 -2.19 6.81
N PRO A 483 -27.36 -2.53 8.00
CA PRO A 483 -26.54 -2.57 9.21
C PRO A 483 -25.40 -3.59 9.05
N LEU A 484 -24.35 -3.46 9.88
CA LEU A 484 -23.23 -4.42 9.88
C LEU A 484 -23.74 -5.84 10.20
N GLY A 485 -23.38 -6.82 9.37
CA GLY A 485 -23.78 -8.22 9.53
C GLY A 485 -22.75 -9.23 9.01
N THR A 486 -22.98 -10.52 9.25
CA THR A 486 -22.06 -11.60 8.84
C THR A 486 -22.29 -12.12 7.42
N ASP A 487 -23.49 -11.90 6.88
CA ASP A 487 -23.94 -12.44 5.59
C ASP A 487 -22.98 -12.19 4.42
N ALA A 488 -22.41 -10.99 4.33
CA ALA A 488 -21.50 -10.63 3.24
C ALA A 488 -20.18 -11.42 3.32
N LEU A 489 -19.63 -11.56 4.53
CA LEU A 489 -18.44 -12.34 4.79
C LEU A 489 -18.69 -13.83 4.53
N GLU A 490 -19.77 -14.40 5.08
CA GLU A 490 -20.10 -15.82 4.89
C GLU A 490 -20.24 -16.18 3.41
N ARG A 491 -20.98 -15.37 2.64
CA ARG A 491 -21.10 -15.56 1.17
C ARG A 491 -19.77 -15.42 0.46
N HIS A 492 -18.93 -14.46 0.85
CA HIS A 492 -17.60 -14.27 0.27
C HIS A 492 -16.72 -15.50 0.49
N LEU A 493 -16.66 -16.00 1.73
CA LEU A 493 -15.89 -17.19 2.06
C LEU A 493 -16.42 -18.42 1.32
N GLN A 494 -17.74 -18.65 1.32
CA GLN A 494 -18.35 -19.76 0.57
C GLN A 494 -17.99 -19.72 -0.92
N ARG A 495 -18.14 -18.56 -1.58
CA ARG A 495 -17.78 -18.39 -2.98
C ARG A 495 -16.31 -18.67 -3.26
N ARG A 496 -15.41 -18.18 -2.40
CA ARG A 496 -13.97 -18.34 -2.61
C ARG A 496 -13.47 -19.76 -2.36
N TYR A 497 -13.97 -20.42 -1.32
CA TYR A 497 -13.36 -21.66 -0.83
C TYR A 497 -14.16 -22.92 -1.13
N LEU A 498 -15.48 -22.83 -1.36
CA LEU A 498 -16.35 -24.00 -1.57
C LEU A 498 -17.03 -24.04 -2.93
N ASP A 499 -17.30 -22.90 -3.57
CA ASP A 499 -17.88 -22.92 -4.92
C ASP A 499 -16.84 -23.40 -5.95
N VAL A 500 -17.32 -24.19 -6.92
CA VAL A 500 -16.52 -24.82 -7.99
C VAL A 500 -16.53 -23.96 -9.28
N GLN A 501 -17.37 -22.93 -9.32
CA GLN A 501 -17.51 -22.07 -10.49
C GLN A 501 -16.54 -20.88 -10.40
N ASP A 502 -15.29 -21.12 -10.80
CA ASP A 502 -14.43 -20.13 -11.48
C ASP A 502 -13.09 -20.74 -11.95
N MET A 503 -12.75 -21.95 -11.52
CA MET A 503 -11.45 -22.56 -11.88
C MET A 503 -11.45 -23.40 -13.18
N ALA A 504 -12.61 -23.59 -13.85
CA ALA A 504 -12.73 -24.49 -15.00
C ALA A 504 -13.52 -23.94 -16.21
N THR A 505 -14.05 -22.72 -16.16
CA THR A 505 -14.87 -22.14 -17.25
C THR A 505 -14.24 -20.88 -17.84
N THR A 506 -13.07 -21.05 -18.45
CA THR A 506 -12.62 -20.17 -19.55
C THR A 506 -12.05 -21.01 -20.68
N ASN A 507 -12.78 -22.07 -21.04
CA ASN A 507 -12.39 -22.97 -22.12
C ASN A 507 -13.61 -23.40 -22.96
N VAL A 508 -14.45 -22.46 -23.39
CA VAL A 508 -15.32 -22.63 -24.57
C VAL A 508 -15.60 -21.25 -25.19
N LEU A 509 -14.81 -20.85 -26.19
CA LEU A 509 -15.29 -20.21 -27.42
C LEU A 509 -14.28 -20.53 -28.52
N SER A 510 -14.25 -21.80 -28.91
CA SER A 510 -13.67 -22.23 -30.18
C SER A 510 -14.68 -23.15 -30.88
N ARG A 511 -15.11 -22.74 -32.08
CA ARG A 511 -16.03 -23.36 -33.05
C ARG A 511 -17.52 -23.06 -32.82
N GLY A 512 -18.25 -22.42 -33.73
CA GLY A 512 -17.88 -21.90 -35.05
C GLY A 512 -19.02 -21.09 -35.66
N LEU A 513 -18.66 -20.05 -36.40
CA LEU A 513 -19.46 -19.50 -37.48
C LEU A 513 -18.49 -19.38 -38.65
N ASP A 514 -18.57 -20.34 -39.57
CA ASP A 514 -18.15 -20.12 -40.95
C ASP A 514 -19.14 -19.12 -41.55
N ASP A 515 -18.69 -17.89 -41.74
CA ASP A 515 -19.11 -17.05 -42.84
C ASP A 515 -17.97 -16.07 -43.15
N GLY A 516 -17.58 -16.01 -44.43
CA GLY A 516 -16.37 -15.36 -44.90
C GLY A 516 -16.30 -13.87 -44.56
N GLY A 517 -15.25 -13.48 -43.84
CA GLY A 517 -14.88 -12.09 -43.59
C GLY A 517 -13.54 -12.01 -42.84
N ALA A 518 -12.60 -11.24 -43.35
CA ALA A 518 -11.23 -11.13 -42.83
C ALA A 518 -11.17 -10.71 -41.34
N PRO A 519 -10.16 -11.16 -40.56
CA PRO A 519 -10.09 -10.89 -39.13
C PRO A 519 -9.75 -9.43 -38.85
N CYS A 520 -10.69 -8.71 -38.21
CA CYS A 520 -10.49 -7.37 -37.67
C CYS A 520 -9.78 -7.47 -36.31
N ARG A 521 -8.49 -7.11 -36.24
CA ARG A 521 -7.74 -6.96 -34.99
C ARG A 521 -7.93 -5.54 -34.44
N LEU A 522 -8.63 -5.39 -33.33
CA LEU A 522 -8.62 -4.14 -32.55
C LEU A 522 -7.35 -4.13 -31.67
N ARG A 523 -6.40 -3.26 -31.99
CA ARG A 523 -5.24 -2.93 -31.15
C ARG A 523 -5.51 -1.60 -30.42
N PRO A 524 -5.27 -1.48 -29.10
CA PRO A 524 -5.30 -0.18 -28.43
C PRO A 524 -4.14 0.69 -28.95
N ARG A 525 -4.47 1.93 -29.32
CA ARG A 525 -3.53 2.93 -29.84
C ARG A 525 -3.18 3.88 -28.69
N VAL A 526 -1.99 3.73 -28.11
CA VAL A 526 -1.43 4.70 -27.16
C VAL A 526 -0.58 5.67 -27.96
N VAL A 527 -0.97 6.95 -27.97
CA VAL A 527 -0.18 8.04 -28.57
C VAL A 527 0.54 8.74 -27.44
N VAL A 528 1.85 8.52 -27.31
CA VAL A 528 2.72 9.31 -26.44
C VAL A 528 3.48 10.30 -27.32
N GLN A 529 3.18 11.58 -27.16
CA GLN A 529 3.91 12.67 -27.82
C GLN A 529 5.09 13.05 -26.93
N ALA A 530 6.29 12.65 -27.31
CA ALA A 530 7.54 13.09 -26.68
C ALA A 530 8.44 13.68 -27.77
N SER A 531 8.99 14.86 -27.53
CA SER A 531 9.91 15.54 -28.46
C SER A 531 11.32 14.90 -28.37
N PRO A 532 11.92 14.41 -29.47
CA PRO A 532 13.25 13.80 -29.45
C PRO A 532 14.26 14.53 -30.39
N ASP A 533 15.46 14.77 -29.87
CA ASP A 533 16.65 15.08 -30.67
C ASP A 533 17.50 13.79 -30.79
N LEU A 534 18.15 13.57 -31.94
CA LEU A 534 18.90 12.35 -32.27
C LEU A 534 20.02 12.04 -31.25
N LEU A 535 20.29 10.74 -31.04
CA LEU A 535 21.42 10.13 -30.32
C LEU A 535 22.80 10.60 -30.82
N VAL A 536 23.20 11.80 -30.42
CA VAL A 536 24.56 12.31 -30.59
C VAL A 536 24.97 12.93 -29.27
N PHE A 537 26.07 12.45 -28.68
CA PHE A 537 26.68 13.12 -27.52
C PHE A 537 27.26 14.44 -28.01
N THR A 538 26.43 15.49 -28.06
CA THR A 538 26.79 16.82 -28.57
C THR A 538 27.11 17.78 -27.43
N ASP A 539 27.93 18.77 -27.76
CA ASP A 539 27.99 20.03 -27.01
C ASP A 539 26.64 20.79 -27.16
N LYS A 540 26.27 21.60 -26.15
CA LYS A 540 24.93 22.17 -25.91
C LYS A 540 24.32 23.02 -27.04
N ASP A 541 25.08 23.35 -28.09
CA ASP A 541 24.68 24.29 -29.15
C ASP A 541 24.34 23.62 -30.52
N VAL A 542 23.96 22.34 -30.50
CA VAL A 542 23.63 21.57 -31.72
C VAL A 542 22.17 21.08 -31.67
N ALA A 543 21.26 21.75 -32.38
CA ALA A 543 19.90 21.27 -32.61
C ALA A 543 19.81 20.56 -33.96
N LEU A 544 19.65 19.24 -33.94
CA LEU A 544 19.27 18.45 -35.11
C LEU A 544 18.11 17.53 -34.68
N ASN A 545 16.88 18.00 -34.92
CA ASN A 545 15.67 17.30 -34.50
C ASN A 545 15.47 16.05 -35.37
N VAL A 546 15.62 14.88 -34.76
CA VAL A 546 15.20 13.61 -35.35
C VAL A 546 14.39 12.91 -34.29
N ASP A 547 13.09 12.80 -34.57
CA ASP A 547 12.16 12.15 -33.66
C ASP A 547 12.31 10.61 -33.77
N ILE A 548 11.93 9.91 -32.71
CA ILE A 548 11.88 8.45 -32.64
C ILE A 548 10.47 8.13 -32.16
N GLU A 549 9.69 7.39 -32.95
CA GLU A 549 8.37 6.91 -32.53
C GLU A 549 8.37 5.38 -32.40
N LEU A 550 7.49 4.88 -31.54
CA LEU A 550 7.29 3.44 -31.35
C LEU A 550 6.37 2.90 -32.45
N GLY A 551 6.94 2.06 -33.33
CA GLY A 551 6.17 1.20 -34.22
C GLY A 551 5.38 0.15 -33.45
N ASP A 552 4.45 -0.50 -34.14
CA ASP A 552 3.39 -1.36 -33.59
C ASP A 552 3.85 -2.75 -33.11
N GLY A 553 5.00 -2.80 -32.41
CA GLY A 553 5.25 -3.81 -31.39
C GLY A 553 6.38 -4.79 -31.65
N THR A 554 7.57 -4.35 -32.11
CA THR A 554 8.87 -5.05 -31.89
C THR A 554 10.09 -4.29 -32.44
N GLY A 555 9.95 -3.07 -32.94
CA GLY A 555 11.06 -2.30 -33.51
C GLY A 555 10.96 -0.78 -33.28
N LEU A 556 12.08 -0.10 -33.47
CA LEU A 556 12.25 1.33 -33.27
C LEU A 556 12.11 2.03 -34.63
N ASP A 557 11.09 2.89 -34.78
CA ASP A 557 10.89 3.65 -36.02
C ASP A 557 11.63 4.98 -35.92
N LEU A 558 12.60 5.18 -36.80
CA LEU A 558 13.38 6.42 -36.86
C LEU A 558 12.58 7.45 -37.64
N VAL A 559 12.11 8.49 -36.98
CA VAL A 559 11.02 9.35 -37.45
C VAL A 559 11.53 10.78 -37.67
N VAL A 560 11.83 11.14 -38.91
CA VAL A 560 12.32 12.50 -39.19
C VAL A 560 11.12 13.42 -39.45
N GLY A 561 10.67 14.16 -38.43
CA GLY A 561 9.55 15.11 -38.56
C GLY A 561 8.18 14.44 -38.67
N GLY A 562 7.95 13.35 -37.92
CA GLY A 562 6.65 12.70 -37.80
C GLY A 562 6.30 11.62 -38.84
N VAL A 563 7.27 11.11 -39.62
CA VAL A 563 7.11 9.88 -40.44
C VAL A 563 8.23 8.88 -40.22
N ALA A 564 7.88 7.60 -39.98
CA ALA A 564 8.81 6.48 -39.87
C ALA A 564 9.62 6.27 -41.16
N CYS A 565 10.93 6.47 -41.07
CA CYS A 565 11.88 6.41 -42.18
C CYS A 565 12.65 5.07 -42.23
N ALA A 566 12.80 4.39 -41.10
CA ALA A 566 13.39 3.04 -41.02
C ALA A 566 12.89 2.32 -39.75
N GLN A 567 12.69 1.01 -39.83
CA GLN A 567 12.22 0.17 -38.73
C GLN A 567 13.36 -0.73 -38.24
N ILE A 568 13.92 -0.42 -37.07
CA ILE A 568 14.98 -1.22 -36.45
C ILE A 568 14.33 -2.36 -35.66
N ASN A 569 14.31 -3.56 -36.21
CA ASN A 569 13.66 -4.73 -35.61
C ASN A 569 14.60 -5.51 -34.66
N ARG A 570 14.85 -4.98 -33.45
CA ARG A 570 15.47 -5.71 -32.32
C ARG A 570 14.96 -5.18 -30.97
N GLU A 571 14.97 -6.03 -29.93
CA GLU A 571 14.63 -5.67 -28.55
C GLU A 571 15.65 -4.69 -27.97
N ILE A 572 15.21 -3.46 -27.68
CA ILE A 572 15.99 -2.38 -27.06
C ILE A 572 15.35 -2.07 -25.70
N PRO A 573 16.10 -1.64 -24.66
CA PRO A 573 15.52 -0.98 -23.49
C PRO A 573 14.56 0.14 -23.92
N SER A 574 13.50 0.41 -23.17
CA SER A 574 12.41 1.28 -23.65
C SER A 574 12.96 2.64 -24.14
N ALA A 575 12.36 3.23 -25.17
CA ALA A 575 12.82 4.53 -25.71
C ALA A 575 12.85 5.63 -24.62
N THR A 576 11.99 5.51 -23.60
CA THR A 576 12.00 6.34 -22.39
C THR A 576 13.30 6.19 -21.60
N ASP A 577 13.82 4.96 -21.45
CA ASP A 577 15.09 4.68 -20.76
C ASP A 577 16.28 5.25 -21.52
N VAL A 578 16.25 5.18 -22.86
CA VAL A 578 17.30 5.76 -23.72
C VAL A 578 17.35 7.28 -23.59
N VAL A 579 16.19 7.95 -23.61
CA VAL A 579 16.07 9.41 -23.45
C VAL A 579 16.50 9.87 -22.05
N GLU A 580 16.12 9.15 -20.99
CA GLU A 580 16.52 9.48 -19.62
C GLU A 580 18.02 9.23 -19.36
N VAL A 581 18.61 8.24 -20.02
CA VAL A 581 20.05 7.98 -20.00
C VAL A 581 20.85 9.11 -20.67
N LEU A 582 20.37 9.64 -21.79
CA LEU A 582 21.04 10.75 -22.51
C LEU A 582 20.94 12.07 -21.73
N LYS A 583 19.80 12.33 -21.10
CA LYS A 583 19.65 13.47 -20.17
C LYS A 583 20.60 13.34 -18.97
N ALA A 584 20.80 12.13 -18.44
CA ALA A 584 21.73 11.90 -17.33
C ALA A 584 23.20 12.15 -17.72
N ALA A 585 23.60 11.83 -18.96
CA ALA A 585 24.93 12.15 -19.49
C ALA A 585 25.14 13.67 -19.64
N ALA A 586 24.12 14.40 -20.14
CA ALA A 586 24.16 15.86 -20.24
C ALA A 586 24.17 16.57 -18.88
N LEU A 587 23.48 16.01 -17.87
CA LEU A 587 23.46 16.54 -16.50
C LEU A 587 24.79 16.35 -15.74
N LEU A 588 25.60 15.35 -16.12
CA LEU A 588 26.94 15.15 -15.56
C LEU A 588 27.96 16.21 -16.01
N ASP A 589 27.72 16.86 -17.15
CA ASP A 589 28.54 17.95 -17.70
C ASP A 589 28.29 19.28 -16.96
N GLU A 590 27.15 19.41 -16.26
CA GLU A 590 26.77 20.60 -15.47
C GLU A 590 27.35 20.62 -14.04
N GLY A 591 28.21 19.67 -13.69
CA GLY A 591 28.82 19.59 -12.35
C GLY A 591 27.86 19.16 -11.23
N LEU A 592 26.70 18.58 -11.58
CA LEU A 592 25.77 18.01 -10.59
C LEU A 592 26.43 16.85 -9.82
N PRO A 593 26.15 16.70 -8.51
CA PRO A 593 26.73 15.64 -7.71
C PRO A 593 26.31 14.25 -8.21
N LEU A 594 27.29 13.33 -8.34
CA LEU A 594 27.09 11.92 -8.75
C LEU A 594 26.00 11.17 -7.96
N LYS A 595 25.68 11.63 -6.74
CA LYS A 595 24.62 11.09 -5.90
C LYS A 595 23.22 11.30 -6.48
N GLU A 596 22.99 12.38 -7.22
CA GLU A 596 21.71 12.71 -7.84
C GLU A 596 21.47 11.85 -9.11
N VAL A 597 22.55 11.58 -9.85
CA VAL A 597 22.56 10.67 -11.01
C VAL A 597 22.37 9.22 -10.56
N ARG A 598 23.06 8.81 -9.48
CA ARG A 598 22.90 7.47 -8.84
C ARG A 598 21.48 7.19 -8.33
N ARG A 599 20.68 8.22 -8.06
CA ARG A 599 19.28 8.07 -7.61
C ARG A 599 18.31 7.76 -8.74
N ARG A 600 18.69 7.94 -10.00
CA ARG A 600 17.75 7.90 -11.14
C ARG A 600 17.99 6.78 -12.16
N GLN A 601 19.19 6.19 -12.26
CA GLN A 601 19.50 5.20 -13.31
C GLN A 601 20.47 4.10 -12.85
N SER A 602 20.37 2.90 -13.43
CA SER A 602 21.27 1.76 -13.15
C SER A 602 22.43 1.67 -14.17
N LEU A 603 23.63 1.29 -13.70
CA LEU A 603 24.81 1.06 -14.56
C LEU A 603 24.56 0.02 -15.68
N PHE A 604 23.65 -0.92 -15.43
CA PHE A 604 23.27 -1.95 -16.37
C PHE A 604 22.57 -1.39 -17.62
N GLN A 605 21.63 -0.45 -17.46
CA GLN A 605 20.92 0.18 -18.57
C GLN A 605 21.86 0.99 -19.47
N LEU A 606 22.84 1.68 -18.87
CA LEU A 606 23.87 2.43 -19.60
C LEU A 606 24.76 1.54 -20.45
N ARG A 607 25.11 0.34 -19.95
CA ARG A 607 25.86 -0.66 -20.72
C ARG A 607 25.06 -1.20 -21.89
N GLN A 608 23.77 -1.49 -21.70
CA GLN A 608 22.89 -1.95 -22.78
C GLN A 608 22.77 -0.91 -23.90
N LEU A 609 22.68 0.38 -23.55
CA LEU A 609 22.67 1.45 -24.55
C LEU A 609 23.99 1.54 -25.32
N LEU A 610 25.14 1.43 -24.65
CA LEU A 610 26.45 1.48 -25.31
C LEU A 610 26.66 0.32 -26.28
N ASP A 611 26.20 -0.88 -25.94
CA ASP A 611 26.21 -2.02 -26.85
C ASP A 611 25.31 -1.80 -28.06
N PHE A 612 24.13 -1.20 -27.86
CA PHE A 612 23.23 -0.86 -28.96
C PHE A 612 23.88 0.13 -29.94
N VAL A 613 24.32 1.30 -29.46
CA VAL A 613 24.86 2.35 -30.36
C VAL A 613 26.14 1.92 -31.07
N SER A 614 26.98 1.14 -30.40
CA SER A 614 28.22 0.63 -30.99
C SER A 614 28.03 -0.48 -32.01
N THR A 615 26.87 -1.15 -31.97
CA THR A 615 26.50 -2.17 -32.94
C THR A 615 25.81 -1.56 -34.15
N GLU A 616 24.87 -0.65 -33.94
CA GLU A 616 23.92 -0.21 -34.97
C GLU A 616 24.32 1.10 -35.67
N ILE A 617 25.11 1.96 -35.04
CA ILE A 617 25.51 3.26 -35.62
C ILE A 617 26.93 3.16 -36.19
N PRO A 618 27.13 3.32 -37.53
CA PRO A 618 28.42 3.13 -38.17
C PRO A 618 29.57 3.96 -37.59
N TYR A 619 29.27 5.17 -37.11
CA TYR A 619 30.25 6.04 -36.47
C TYR A 619 30.77 5.45 -35.16
N TYR A 620 29.90 5.02 -34.25
CA TYR A 620 30.30 4.47 -32.94
C TYR A 620 30.89 3.07 -33.06
N GLN A 621 30.43 2.28 -34.03
CA GLN A 621 31.05 0.99 -34.38
C GLN A 621 32.54 1.13 -34.74
N ALA A 622 32.90 2.24 -35.40
CA ALA A 622 34.28 2.54 -35.75
C ALA A 622 35.11 3.07 -34.56
N GLN A 623 34.53 3.20 -33.36
CA GLN A 623 35.18 3.75 -32.17
C GLN A 623 35.26 2.73 -31.02
N PRO A 624 36.46 2.19 -30.72
CA PRO A 624 36.63 1.13 -29.72
C PRO A 624 36.22 1.51 -28.29
N VAL A 625 36.08 2.79 -27.99
CA VAL A 625 35.78 3.33 -26.65
C VAL A 625 34.28 3.30 -26.32
N PHE A 626 33.41 3.15 -27.32
CA PHE A 626 31.97 3.02 -27.11
C PHE A 626 31.63 1.54 -27.07
N THR A 627 31.86 0.87 -25.94
CA THR A 627 31.44 -0.53 -25.72
C THR A 627 30.95 -0.68 -24.29
N SER A 628 30.05 -1.64 -24.01
CA SER A 628 29.61 -1.90 -22.61
C SER A 628 30.76 -2.24 -21.66
N LEU A 629 31.82 -2.87 -22.18
CA LEU A 629 33.04 -3.22 -21.44
C LEU A 629 33.86 -2.00 -21.02
N SER A 630 33.65 -0.86 -21.69
CA SER A 630 34.33 0.41 -21.38
C SER A 630 33.72 1.14 -20.18
N LEU A 631 32.56 0.67 -19.69
CA LEU A 631 31.79 1.33 -18.63
C LEU A 631 31.74 0.48 -17.36
N LEU A 632 32.84 0.39 -16.61
CA LEU A 632 32.93 -0.41 -15.39
C LEU A 632 32.19 0.21 -14.20
N SER A 633 32.02 1.53 -14.24
CA SER A 633 31.35 2.37 -13.24
C SER A 633 30.63 3.55 -13.92
N LEU A 634 29.76 4.24 -13.17
CA LEU A 634 29.13 5.46 -13.67
C LEU A 634 30.12 6.62 -13.89
N GLU A 635 31.31 6.56 -13.27
CA GLU A 635 32.35 7.59 -13.43
C GLU A 635 33.02 7.51 -14.82
N ASP A 636 33.02 6.32 -15.43
CA ASP A 636 33.60 6.09 -16.76
C ASP A 636 32.81 6.78 -17.88
N LEU A 637 31.57 7.23 -17.61
CA LEU A 637 30.78 8.02 -18.57
C LEU A 637 31.49 9.32 -18.97
N ARG A 638 32.25 9.93 -18.05
CA ARG A 638 32.99 11.17 -18.30
C ARG A 638 34.18 10.99 -19.24
N LEU A 639 34.59 9.74 -19.47
CA LEU A 639 35.73 9.40 -20.31
C LEU A 639 35.31 9.09 -21.76
N LEU A 640 34.00 9.04 -22.04
CA LEU A 640 33.49 8.84 -23.40
C LEU A 640 33.69 10.13 -24.23
N PRO A 641 34.18 10.03 -25.48
CA PRO A 641 34.40 11.20 -26.32
C PRO A 641 33.09 11.91 -26.69
N ILE A 642 32.98 13.21 -26.42
CA ILE A 642 31.85 14.04 -26.86
C ILE A 642 32.13 14.56 -28.28
N MET A 643 31.13 14.49 -29.16
CA MET A 643 31.24 14.93 -30.55
C MET A 643 30.97 16.44 -30.67
N LYS A 644 31.91 17.18 -31.29
CA LYS A 644 31.72 18.61 -31.53
C LYS A 644 30.84 18.85 -32.75
N LYS A 645 30.19 20.03 -32.83
CA LYS A 645 29.30 20.43 -33.94
C LYS A 645 29.90 20.20 -35.34
N ALA A 646 31.19 20.48 -35.52
CA ALA A 646 31.88 20.28 -36.79
C ALA A 646 32.03 18.79 -37.16
N ASP A 647 32.20 17.92 -36.16
CA ASP A 647 32.34 16.48 -36.35
C ASP A 647 30.99 15.83 -36.67
N VAL A 648 29.90 16.29 -36.05
CA VAL A 648 28.53 15.85 -36.38
C VAL A 648 28.22 16.09 -37.85
N ARG A 649 28.50 17.31 -38.35
CA ARG A 649 28.28 17.64 -39.77
C ARG A 649 29.15 16.80 -40.71
N LYS A 650 30.42 16.62 -40.34
CA LYS A 650 31.38 15.82 -41.11
C LYS A 650 31.02 14.33 -41.17
N HIS A 651 30.36 13.82 -40.12
CA HIS A 651 30.06 12.40 -39.95
C HIS A 651 28.58 12.07 -40.02
N PHE A 652 27.72 13.01 -40.42
CA PHE A 652 26.26 12.86 -40.43
C PHE A 652 25.78 11.56 -41.07
N LEU A 653 26.23 11.23 -42.28
CA LEU A 653 25.86 9.99 -42.98
C LEU A 653 26.32 8.71 -42.26
N LYS A 654 27.31 8.80 -41.37
CA LYS A 654 27.79 7.69 -40.53
C LYS A 654 27.09 7.63 -39.17
N LEU A 655 26.36 8.68 -38.81
CA LEU A 655 25.52 8.73 -37.60
C LEU A 655 24.11 8.19 -37.86
N VAL A 656 23.77 8.00 -39.13
CA VAL A 656 22.53 7.39 -39.59
C VAL A 656 22.74 5.86 -39.70
N PRO A 657 21.78 5.03 -39.24
CA PRO A 657 21.82 3.57 -39.40
C PRO A 657 21.94 3.16 -40.87
N ARG A 658 22.64 2.05 -41.16
CA ARG A 658 22.99 1.65 -42.54
C ARG A 658 21.79 1.30 -43.41
N ASP A 659 20.70 0.94 -42.77
CA ASP A 659 19.42 0.54 -43.28
C ASP A 659 18.53 1.74 -43.69
N LEU A 660 18.99 2.99 -43.45
CA LEU A 660 18.33 4.20 -43.92
C LEU A 660 19.03 4.79 -45.17
N ASP A 661 18.40 4.67 -46.34
CA ASP A 661 18.84 5.34 -47.58
C ASP A 661 18.26 6.76 -47.70
N VAL A 662 19.01 7.72 -47.15
CA VAL A 662 18.64 9.14 -47.15
C VAL A 662 18.55 9.72 -48.57
N SER A 663 19.36 9.21 -49.52
CA SER A 663 19.34 9.69 -50.90
C SER A 663 18.08 9.25 -51.64
N ALA A 664 17.67 7.99 -51.46
CA ALA A 664 16.41 7.49 -51.99
C ALA A 664 15.21 8.25 -51.38
N ALA A 665 15.22 8.51 -50.08
CA ALA A 665 14.13 9.23 -49.40
C ALA A 665 13.97 10.69 -49.86
N LEU A 666 15.08 11.39 -50.16
CA LEU A 666 15.06 12.73 -50.76
C LEU A 666 14.57 12.69 -52.22
N ALA A 667 15.04 11.72 -53.00
CA ALA A 667 14.63 11.55 -54.40
C ALA A 667 13.13 11.25 -54.55
N GLU A 668 12.59 10.47 -53.62
CA GLU A 668 11.16 10.12 -53.55
C GLU A 668 10.29 11.24 -52.95
N ARG A 669 10.88 12.41 -52.61
CA ARG A 669 10.21 13.52 -51.91
C ARG A 669 9.52 13.11 -50.61
N LYS A 670 10.02 12.05 -49.97
CA LYS A 670 9.62 11.68 -48.61
C LYS A 670 10.28 12.60 -47.58
N MET A 671 11.40 13.24 -47.95
CA MET A 671 12.07 14.31 -47.21
C MET A 671 12.33 15.54 -48.11
N GLY A 672 12.49 16.71 -47.51
CA GLY A 672 12.90 17.96 -48.14
C GLY A 672 13.85 18.76 -47.23
N LEU A 673 14.64 19.65 -47.82
CA LEU A 673 15.51 20.59 -47.10
C LEU A 673 14.76 21.90 -46.88
N LEU A 674 14.76 22.39 -45.64
CA LEU A 674 14.14 23.65 -45.26
C LEU A 674 15.21 24.62 -44.75
N ALA A 675 15.37 25.75 -45.45
CA ALA A 675 16.16 26.86 -44.96
C ALA A 675 15.41 27.56 -43.81
N THR A 676 16.04 27.67 -42.64
CA THR A 676 15.46 28.37 -41.50
C THR A 676 15.88 29.83 -41.50
N SER A 677 14.92 30.76 -41.44
CA SER A 677 15.24 32.18 -41.41
C SER A 677 16.02 32.52 -40.13
N GLY A 678 17.23 33.07 -40.31
CA GLY A 678 18.06 33.55 -39.20
C GLY A 678 19.11 32.58 -38.66
N SER A 679 19.28 31.38 -39.23
CA SER A 679 20.46 30.54 -38.94
C SER A 679 21.07 30.00 -40.24
N THR A 680 22.38 29.78 -40.26
CA THR A 680 23.09 29.14 -41.39
C THR A 680 22.82 27.63 -41.48
N ASP A 681 21.84 27.12 -40.73
CA ASP A 681 21.64 25.70 -40.52
C ASP A 681 20.41 25.22 -41.35
N GLU A 682 20.71 24.44 -42.40
CA GLU A 682 19.73 23.72 -43.21
C GLU A 682 19.14 22.54 -42.41
N ARG A 683 17.83 22.32 -42.48
CA ARG A 683 17.14 21.22 -41.78
C ARG A 683 16.54 20.24 -42.79
N LEU A 684 16.70 18.93 -42.56
CA LEU A 684 15.94 17.90 -43.27
C LEU A 684 14.57 17.71 -42.58
N GLN A 685 13.48 17.73 -43.35
CA GLN A 685 12.13 17.56 -42.85
C GLN A 685 11.30 16.67 -43.77
N SER A 686 10.44 15.81 -43.21
CA SER A 686 9.48 15.01 -43.98
C SER A 686 8.42 15.87 -44.68
N LEU A 687 7.97 15.45 -45.88
CA LEU A 687 6.97 16.17 -46.70
C LEU A 687 5.58 15.50 -46.71
N VAL A 688 5.35 14.44 -45.93
CA VAL A 688 4.09 13.66 -46.01
C VAL A 688 2.93 14.39 -45.31
N GLY A 689 1.80 14.53 -46.01
CA GLY A 689 0.55 15.08 -45.46
C GLY A 689 0.32 16.58 -45.66
N ARG A 690 1.25 17.30 -46.30
CA ARG A 690 0.99 18.65 -46.81
C ARG A 690 0.62 18.57 -48.28
N GLU A 691 -0.53 19.15 -48.66
CA GLU A 691 -0.75 19.52 -50.05
C GLU A 691 0.40 20.46 -50.46
N VAL A 692 1.20 20.01 -51.43
CA VAL A 692 2.22 20.83 -52.05
C VAL A 692 1.49 21.87 -52.89
N GLY A 693 1.11 22.97 -52.25
CA GLY A 693 0.76 24.20 -52.94
C GLY A 693 1.94 24.58 -53.82
N THR A 694 1.72 24.56 -55.13
CA THR A 694 2.67 24.97 -56.15
C THR A 694 3.13 26.40 -55.90
N THR A 695 4.39 26.60 -55.50
CA THR A 695 5.38 27.16 -56.42
C THR A 695 6.83 27.00 -55.90
N PRO A 696 7.80 26.87 -56.81
CA PRO A 696 9.19 26.48 -56.54
C PRO A 696 10.11 27.70 -56.32
N GLU A 697 11.38 27.38 -56.00
CA GLU A 697 12.57 28.26 -55.87
C GLU A 697 12.90 28.74 -54.46
N ALA A 698 13.65 27.91 -53.73
CA ALA A 698 15.01 28.22 -53.25
C ALA A 698 15.68 26.92 -52.80
#